data_AF-A0AA39NL53-F1
#
_entry.id   AF-A0AA39NL53-F1
#
_cell.length_a   1.000
_cell.length_b   1.000
_cell.length_c   1.000
_cell.angle_alpha   90.00
_cell.angle_beta   90.00
_cell.angle_gamma   90.00
#
_symmetry.space_group_name_H-M   'P 1'
#
loop_
_entity.id
_entity.type
_entity.pdbx_description
1 polymer ?
#
loop_
_entity_poly.entity_id
_entity_poly.type
_entity_poly.pdbx_seq_one_letter_code
_entity_poly.pdbx_strand_id
1 'polypeptide(L)'
;MAEKHHSKSSSDAEKAVATDLEALEAVALPDFDDPNIDKDAAIAGLLEDDSPYPEVRSAVANTDDPSIPASTLRSWVLGLIWAIIIPGLNQFFFFRYPSVTVTGIVAQLLVFPIGRAWARLLPNWKIFGLSLNPGPFSIKEHVLVTIMASVGSGSAYATDIVAVQRVYYNQTYNFGYQWMVVMSTQLIGFSIGGIARRFLVQPPSMIWPTNLVTCALFNTLHAQTYAGIGNRGGLSRERFFLYAFLGSFSWYFLPGYLFQALSYFSWVCWIVPDNVPVNQMFGYVHGMGMSLITFDWAQIAYIGSPLATPWWAEANIFAGFVAFFWILTPALYYSNAWDSKYMPISSRGSYDHFGATYDVTKIVNPDATFNEAAYREYSPLFISTTFAISYGLSFASITATITHAFLYFRKQIWTQARRAMNEQPDIHARLMSQYPQVPEWWYAIIFLAMFAFGVISIEVWDTKFPVQYFILALVISFVYVIPIGMIQAITNQQVGLNVVTELIIGYALPGRPVAMMMFKTWGYITMAQALTFTSDFKLGHYMKIPPRSMFWAQVVATVIAGTTQLGVQAWMFTNIENLCDPAQKDGFICPSTEVFGTASIIWGVIGPARQFSQGQVYYALVFFFLIGFACPVISYLISWKWPNSIIRYVNFPVIFSGTGAIPPASAVNYVPWAIVGFIFQYVIRRRHFSWWTKYNYVLSAAMDSGVAVSAVIIFFCLQYPMNGNIGINTVQKWWGNTVPFSNADSAGTPLLTVADGSFFG
;
A
#
# COMPACT_ATOMS: atom_id res chain seq x y z
N MET A 1 51.80 56.82 -23.98
CA MET A 1 52.22 55.69 -23.13
C MET A 1 51.78 55.97 -21.70
N ALA A 2 50.65 55.40 -21.29
CA ALA A 2 50.23 55.26 -19.89
C ALA A 2 49.00 54.33 -19.87
N GLU A 3 49.25 53.01 -19.88
CA GLU A 3 48.22 52.00 -19.61
C GLU A 3 47.95 51.97 -18.11
N LYS A 4 46.70 52.28 -17.71
CA LYS A 4 46.19 52.04 -16.36
C LYS A 4 45.64 50.61 -16.30
N HIS A 5 46.42 49.70 -15.71
CA HIS A 5 45.93 48.42 -15.20
C HIS A 5 44.87 48.68 -14.11
N HIS A 6 43.60 48.40 -14.39
CA HIS A 6 42.62 48.16 -13.34
C HIS A 6 42.61 46.67 -13.01
N SER A 7 43.24 46.34 -11.88
CA SER A 7 43.03 45.11 -11.14
C SER A 7 41.53 44.99 -10.82
N LYS A 8 40.83 44.05 -11.48
CA LYS A 8 39.53 43.57 -11.00
C LYS A 8 39.81 42.78 -9.72
N SER A 9 39.29 43.28 -8.59
CA SER A 9 39.46 42.66 -7.29
C SER A 9 38.80 41.27 -7.26
N SER A 10 39.38 40.31 -6.53
CA SER A 10 38.74 38.99 -6.36
C SER A 10 37.36 39.08 -5.69
N SER A 11 37.06 40.19 -5.00
CA SER A 11 35.76 40.43 -4.36
C SER A 11 34.61 40.65 -5.35
N ASP A 12 34.89 41.14 -6.57
CA ASP A 12 33.86 41.34 -7.60
C ASP A 12 33.55 40.01 -8.33
N ALA A 13 34.54 39.12 -8.42
CA ALA A 13 34.35 37.77 -8.95
C ALA A 13 33.61 36.88 -7.94
N GLU A 14 33.94 36.97 -6.64
CA GLU A 14 33.21 36.27 -5.57
C GLU A 14 31.76 36.74 -5.48
N LYS A 15 31.49 38.05 -5.62
CA LYS A 15 30.12 38.57 -5.67
C LYS A 15 29.37 38.08 -6.91
N ALA A 16 29.99 38.05 -8.09
CA ALA A 16 29.35 37.53 -9.30
C ALA A 16 28.99 36.04 -9.16
N VAL A 17 29.90 35.22 -8.63
CA VAL A 17 29.65 33.78 -8.37
C VAL A 17 28.59 33.59 -7.28
N ALA A 18 28.57 34.43 -6.24
CA ALA A 18 27.53 34.40 -5.21
C ALA A 18 26.15 34.82 -5.76
N THR A 19 26.11 35.77 -6.70
CA THR A 19 24.84 36.21 -7.34
C THR A 19 24.30 35.13 -8.28
N ASP A 20 25.18 34.43 -9.01
CA ASP A 20 24.80 33.27 -9.83
C ASP A 20 24.35 32.08 -8.97
N LEU A 21 25.00 31.83 -7.83
CA LEU A 21 24.58 30.80 -6.87
C LEU A 21 23.25 31.13 -6.22
N GLU A 22 22.99 32.38 -5.82
CA GLU A 22 21.68 32.80 -5.28
C GLU A 22 20.56 32.68 -6.33
N ALA A 23 20.85 33.01 -7.59
CA ALA A 23 19.91 32.83 -8.70
C ALA A 23 19.66 31.34 -8.99
N LEU A 24 20.70 30.51 -8.96
CA LEU A 24 20.59 29.05 -9.11
C LEU A 24 19.86 28.42 -7.93
N GLU A 25 20.11 28.87 -6.69
CA GLU A 25 19.39 28.44 -5.49
C GLU A 25 17.91 28.80 -5.55
N ALA A 26 17.57 30.00 -6.01
CA ALA A 26 16.18 30.44 -6.19
C ALA A 26 15.42 29.61 -7.26
N VAL A 27 16.14 29.01 -8.21
CA VAL A 27 15.57 28.10 -9.22
C VAL A 27 15.56 26.64 -8.72
N ALA A 28 16.57 26.24 -7.94
CA ALA A 28 16.78 24.88 -7.43
C ALA A 28 15.93 24.51 -6.24
N LEU A 29 15.71 25.47 -5.35
CA LEU A 29 15.01 25.24 -4.10
C LEU A 29 13.58 25.75 -4.24
N PRO A 30 12.57 24.88 -4.08
CA PRO A 30 11.20 25.35 -4.00
C PRO A 30 11.02 26.31 -2.80
N ASP A 31 10.11 27.28 -2.93
CA ASP A 31 9.68 28.19 -1.84
C ASP A 31 9.01 27.49 -0.63
N PHE A 32 9.00 26.16 -0.61
CA PHE A 32 8.38 25.31 0.41
C PHE A 32 9.38 24.29 0.95
N ASP A 33 9.26 23.98 2.25
CA ASP A 33 10.14 23.06 2.97
C ASP A 33 9.85 21.61 2.55
N ASP A 34 10.81 20.96 1.90
CA ASP A 34 10.75 19.55 1.49
C ASP A 34 11.82 18.75 2.25
N PRO A 35 11.44 17.78 3.10
CA PRO A 35 12.40 17.01 3.89
C PRO A 35 13.32 16.11 3.04
N ASN A 36 12.98 15.84 1.78
CA ASN A 36 13.77 15.02 0.87
C ASN A 36 14.79 15.82 0.05
N ILE A 37 14.71 17.17 0.02
CA ILE A 37 15.63 17.97 -0.78
C ILE A 37 16.95 18.20 -0.05
N ASP A 38 18.05 17.83 -0.70
CA ASP A 38 19.39 18.21 -0.29
C ASP A 38 19.80 19.44 -1.12
N LYS A 39 20.18 20.53 -0.46
CA LYS A 39 20.43 21.82 -1.13
C LYS A 39 21.59 21.73 -2.11
N ASP A 40 22.71 21.15 -1.68
CA ASP A 40 23.90 21.02 -2.49
C ASP A 40 23.63 20.09 -3.68
N ALA A 41 22.87 19.02 -3.43
CA ALA A 41 22.52 18.07 -4.47
C ALA A 41 21.49 18.61 -5.48
N ALA A 42 20.58 19.49 -5.06
CA ALA A 42 19.60 20.15 -5.91
C ALA A 42 20.27 21.13 -6.88
N ILE A 43 21.22 21.95 -6.38
CA ILE A 43 22.03 22.85 -7.21
C ILE A 43 22.86 22.04 -8.21
N ALA A 44 23.49 20.94 -7.77
CA ALA A 44 24.24 20.05 -8.65
C ALA A 44 23.35 19.43 -9.75
N GLY A 45 22.13 19.00 -9.42
CA GLY A 45 21.18 18.46 -10.40
C GLY A 45 20.85 19.47 -11.50
N LEU A 46 20.60 20.72 -11.14
CA LEU A 46 20.34 21.79 -12.11
C LEU A 46 21.53 22.12 -13.01
N LEU A 47 22.75 22.10 -12.46
CA LEU A 47 23.98 22.30 -13.23
C LEU A 47 24.23 21.17 -14.24
N GLU A 48 23.80 19.95 -13.91
CA GLU A 48 23.94 18.75 -14.75
C GLU A 48 22.75 18.51 -15.71
N ASP A 49 21.78 19.43 -15.75
CA ASP A 49 20.50 19.26 -16.45
C ASP A 49 19.82 17.92 -16.06
N ASP A 50 19.72 17.67 -14.76
CA ASP A 50 19.17 16.45 -14.16
C ASP A 50 18.23 16.78 -12.99
N SER A 51 17.57 15.76 -12.43
CA SER A 51 16.62 15.93 -11.33
C SER A 51 17.29 16.52 -10.07
N PRO A 52 16.65 17.45 -9.35
CA PRO A 52 17.18 17.97 -8.08
C PRO A 52 17.27 16.89 -6.99
N TYR A 53 16.55 15.77 -7.15
CA TYR A 53 16.53 14.66 -6.19
C TYR A 53 17.53 13.57 -6.59
N PRO A 54 18.57 13.30 -5.78
CA PRO A 54 19.55 12.26 -6.08
C PRO A 54 18.94 10.86 -6.23
N GLU A 55 17.83 10.60 -5.54
CA GLU A 55 17.05 9.37 -5.64
C GLU A 55 16.57 9.14 -7.07
N VAL A 56 16.03 10.19 -7.70
CA VAL A 56 15.51 10.16 -9.07
C VAL A 56 16.66 10.00 -10.06
N ARG A 57 17.74 10.79 -9.92
CA ARG A 57 18.95 10.70 -10.77
C ARG A 57 19.54 9.29 -10.80
N SER A 58 19.50 8.59 -9.67
CA SER A 58 20.06 7.24 -9.55
C SER A 58 19.28 6.16 -10.31
N ALA A 59 17.98 6.39 -10.53
CA ALA A 59 17.02 5.41 -11.01
C ALA A 59 16.43 5.72 -12.40
N VAL A 60 16.43 6.99 -12.82
CA VAL A 60 15.73 7.48 -14.01
C VAL A 60 16.72 8.10 -14.99
N ALA A 61 16.61 7.77 -16.27
CA ALA A 61 17.43 8.38 -17.32
C ALA A 61 16.98 9.82 -17.64
N ASN A 62 17.92 10.71 -17.91
CA ASN A 62 17.68 12.11 -18.28
C ASN A 62 17.48 12.33 -19.80
N THR A 63 17.40 11.27 -20.59
CA THR A 63 17.22 11.31 -22.05
C THR A 63 15.95 10.58 -22.48
N ASP A 64 15.46 10.90 -23.69
CA ASP A 64 14.33 10.22 -24.31
C ASP A 64 14.40 10.26 -25.83
N ASP A 65 13.90 9.20 -26.48
CA ASP A 65 13.70 9.11 -27.92
C ASP A 65 12.19 8.93 -28.24
N PRO A 66 11.53 9.98 -28.75
CA PRO A 66 10.11 9.93 -29.10
C PRO A 66 9.73 8.97 -30.23
N SER A 67 10.71 8.51 -31.03
CA SER A 67 10.47 7.60 -32.16
C SER A 67 10.27 6.14 -31.74
N ILE A 68 10.69 5.78 -30.52
CA ILE A 68 10.56 4.42 -30.00
C ILE A 68 9.08 4.08 -29.75
N PRO A 69 8.52 3.05 -30.41
CA PRO A 69 7.12 2.69 -30.23
C PRO A 69 6.87 2.09 -28.84
N ALA A 70 5.82 2.56 -28.17
CA ALA A 70 5.40 2.05 -26.86
C ALA A 70 4.17 1.11 -26.94
N SER A 71 3.17 1.49 -27.74
CA SER A 71 1.89 0.77 -27.89
C SER A 71 1.90 -0.07 -29.17
N THR A 72 2.40 -1.30 -29.07
CA THR A 72 2.52 -2.24 -30.18
C THR A 72 1.57 -3.42 -29.97
N LEU A 73 1.30 -4.21 -31.02
CA LEU A 73 0.50 -5.44 -30.86
C LEU A 73 1.14 -6.37 -29.82
N ARG A 74 2.47 -6.47 -29.83
CA ARG A 74 3.25 -7.22 -28.83
C ARG A 74 2.99 -6.73 -27.40
N SER A 75 3.01 -5.41 -27.16
CA SER A 75 2.77 -4.88 -25.81
C SER A 75 1.33 -5.14 -25.34
N TRP A 76 0.34 -5.02 -26.23
CA TRP A 76 -1.06 -5.30 -25.88
C TRP A 76 -1.29 -6.78 -25.60
N VAL A 77 -0.80 -7.70 -26.44
CA VAL A 77 -0.98 -9.14 -26.22
C VAL A 77 -0.35 -9.58 -24.90
N LEU A 78 0.91 -9.20 -24.65
CA LEU A 78 1.60 -9.54 -23.41
C LEU A 78 0.93 -8.87 -22.19
N GLY A 79 0.55 -7.60 -22.31
CA GLY A 79 -0.11 -6.86 -21.25
C GLY A 79 -1.46 -7.48 -20.84
N LEU A 80 -2.29 -7.87 -21.82
CA LEU A 80 -3.59 -8.49 -21.56
C LEU A 80 -3.45 -9.87 -20.92
N ILE A 81 -2.47 -10.67 -21.34
CA ILE A 81 -2.17 -11.97 -20.72
C ILE A 81 -1.85 -11.79 -19.23
N TRP A 82 -0.98 -10.84 -18.89
CA TRP A 82 -0.61 -10.58 -17.50
C TRP A 82 -1.73 -9.91 -16.70
N ALA A 83 -2.59 -9.11 -17.34
CA ALA A 83 -3.82 -8.56 -16.76
C ALA A 83 -4.89 -9.62 -16.47
N ILE A 84 -4.73 -10.85 -16.96
CA ILE A 84 -5.58 -12.01 -16.61
C ILE A 84 -4.88 -12.85 -15.53
N ILE A 85 -3.62 -13.22 -15.75
CA ILE A 85 -2.89 -14.16 -14.89
C ILE A 85 -2.70 -13.61 -13.48
N ILE A 86 -2.17 -12.40 -13.32
CA ILE A 86 -1.84 -11.89 -11.97
C ILE A 86 -3.10 -11.62 -11.15
N PRO A 87 -4.10 -10.89 -11.66
CA PRO A 87 -5.32 -10.64 -10.89
C PRO A 87 -6.08 -11.93 -10.57
N GLY A 88 -6.09 -12.90 -11.49
CA GLY A 88 -6.72 -14.20 -11.27
C GLY A 88 -6.02 -15.04 -10.21
N LEU A 89 -4.68 -15.13 -10.25
CA LEU A 89 -3.89 -15.81 -9.21
C LEU A 89 -4.06 -15.13 -7.85
N ASN A 90 -3.97 -13.80 -7.81
CA ASN A 90 -4.12 -13.07 -6.56
C ASN A 90 -5.53 -13.22 -5.98
N GLN A 91 -6.59 -13.25 -6.81
CA GLN A 91 -7.94 -13.56 -6.33
C GLN A 91 -8.04 -14.97 -5.74
N PHE A 92 -7.42 -15.95 -6.38
CA PHE A 92 -7.41 -17.32 -5.89
C PHE A 92 -6.71 -17.43 -4.53
N PHE A 93 -5.55 -16.80 -4.39
CA PHE A 93 -4.78 -16.80 -3.15
C PHE A 93 -5.39 -15.93 -2.04
N PHE A 94 -6.21 -14.95 -2.40
CA PHE A 94 -6.81 -14.02 -1.45
C PHE A 94 -7.69 -14.72 -0.40
N PHE A 95 -8.43 -15.75 -0.81
CA PHE A 95 -9.29 -16.53 0.10
C PHE A 95 -8.52 -17.58 0.93
N ARG A 96 -7.23 -17.77 0.68
CA ARG A 96 -6.40 -18.79 1.35
C ARG A 96 -5.54 -18.19 2.46
N TYR A 97 -5.29 -18.99 3.51
CA TYR A 97 -4.30 -18.68 4.54
C TYR A 97 -3.18 -19.73 4.56
N PRO A 98 -1.90 -19.33 4.56
CA PRO A 98 -1.40 -17.97 4.33
C PRO A 98 -1.66 -17.51 2.87
N SER A 99 -1.98 -16.22 2.70
CA SER A 99 -2.20 -15.65 1.37
C SER A 99 -0.88 -15.32 0.68
N VAL A 100 -0.74 -15.67 -0.59
CA VAL A 100 0.40 -15.29 -1.44
C VAL A 100 -0.03 -14.17 -2.39
N THR A 101 0.71 -13.06 -2.41
CA THR A 101 0.44 -11.95 -3.34
C THR A 101 1.55 -11.85 -4.38
N VAL A 102 1.19 -11.99 -5.65
CA VAL A 102 2.07 -11.81 -6.80
C VAL A 102 2.03 -10.33 -7.21
N THR A 103 3.16 -9.63 -7.05
CA THR A 103 3.26 -8.21 -7.42
C THR A 103 3.61 -8.03 -8.90
N GLY A 104 3.43 -6.80 -9.41
CA GLY A 104 3.77 -6.45 -10.80
C GLY A 104 5.26 -6.63 -11.16
N ILE A 105 6.14 -6.76 -10.17
CA ILE A 105 7.58 -7.02 -10.37
C ILE A 105 7.79 -8.39 -11.04
N VAL A 106 6.96 -9.39 -10.73
CA VAL A 106 7.03 -10.71 -11.39
C VAL A 106 6.74 -10.59 -12.88
N ALA A 107 5.75 -9.77 -13.26
CA ALA A 107 5.47 -9.47 -14.66
C ALA A 107 6.69 -8.79 -15.32
N GLN A 108 7.26 -7.78 -14.66
CA GLN A 108 8.45 -7.07 -15.15
C GLN A 108 9.64 -8.00 -15.42
N LEU A 109 9.86 -9.03 -14.60
CA LEU A 109 10.96 -9.97 -14.82
C LEU A 109 10.67 -10.96 -15.94
N LEU A 110 9.47 -11.53 -15.99
CA LEU A 110 9.12 -12.59 -16.94
C LEU A 110 8.82 -12.04 -18.33
N VAL A 111 8.31 -10.81 -18.44
CA VAL A 111 8.04 -10.16 -19.72
C VAL A 111 9.32 -9.88 -20.48
N PHE A 112 10.44 -9.58 -19.81
CA PHE A 112 11.70 -9.29 -20.49
C PHE A 112 12.21 -10.43 -21.41
N PRO A 113 12.41 -11.67 -20.92
CA PRO A 113 12.83 -12.79 -21.77
C PRO A 113 11.75 -13.15 -22.80
N ILE A 114 10.46 -13.09 -22.45
CA ILE A 114 9.35 -13.38 -23.38
C ILE A 114 9.31 -12.36 -24.52
N GLY A 115 9.46 -11.06 -24.22
CA GLY A 115 9.49 -9.98 -25.21
C GLY A 115 10.69 -10.07 -26.14
N ARG A 116 11.87 -10.43 -25.60
CA ARG A 116 13.06 -10.72 -26.43
C ARG A 116 12.90 -11.98 -27.29
N ALA A 117 12.25 -13.01 -26.78
CA ALA A 117 11.94 -14.21 -27.56
C ALA A 117 10.95 -13.88 -28.68
N TRP A 118 9.89 -13.12 -28.40
CA TRP A 118 8.94 -12.64 -29.40
C TRP A 118 9.64 -11.84 -30.52
N ALA A 119 10.54 -10.93 -30.15
CA ALA A 119 11.31 -10.13 -31.09
C ALA A 119 12.19 -10.97 -32.03
N ARG A 120 12.68 -12.13 -31.56
CA ARG A 120 13.56 -13.04 -32.31
C ARG A 120 12.81 -14.07 -33.13
N LEU A 121 11.70 -14.59 -32.61
CA LEU A 121 11.01 -15.76 -33.17
C LEU A 121 9.92 -15.39 -34.17
N LEU A 122 9.25 -14.25 -34.00
CA LEU A 122 8.09 -13.91 -34.82
C LEU A 122 8.46 -13.09 -36.05
N PRO A 123 7.87 -13.42 -37.22
CA PRO A 123 8.14 -12.71 -38.47
C PRO A 123 7.54 -11.30 -38.45
N ASN A 124 8.14 -10.40 -39.23
CA ASN A 124 7.68 -9.01 -39.42
C ASN A 124 6.47 -8.96 -40.37
N TRP A 125 5.40 -9.69 -40.07
CA TRP A 125 4.15 -9.65 -40.83
C TRP A 125 3.26 -8.50 -40.37
N LYS A 126 2.51 -7.91 -41.31
CA LYS A 126 1.46 -6.94 -40.99
C LYS A 126 0.10 -7.63 -41.02
N ILE A 127 -0.59 -7.67 -39.89
CA ILE A 127 -1.94 -8.21 -39.75
C ILE A 127 -2.88 -7.03 -39.56
N PHE A 128 -3.85 -6.85 -40.46
CA PHE A 128 -4.77 -5.69 -40.46
C PHE A 128 -4.06 -4.32 -40.36
N GLY A 129 -2.89 -4.18 -40.99
CA GLY A 129 -2.08 -2.96 -40.95
C GLY A 129 -1.20 -2.80 -39.71
N LEU A 130 -1.35 -3.65 -38.67
CA LEU A 130 -0.52 -3.66 -37.48
C LEU A 130 0.67 -4.60 -37.65
N SER A 131 1.89 -4.14 -37.31
CA SER A 131 3.08 -4.99 -37.35
C SER A 131 3.08 -5.99 -36.20
N LEU A 132 3.17 -7.28 -36.52
CA LEU A 132 3.29 -8.37 -35.55
C LEU A 132 4.60 -8.29 -34.76
N ASN A 133 5.67 -7.85 -35.43
CA ASN A 133 6.97 -7.60 -34.85
C ASN A 133 7.48 -6.22 -35.36
N PRO A 134 7.33 -5.16 -34.55
CA PRO A 134 7.70 -3.80 -34.94
C PRO A 134 9.21 -3.53 -34.85
N GLY A 135 9.98 -4.46 -34.28
CA GLY A 135 11.42 -4.32 -34.08
C GLY A 135 11.90 -4.88 -32.73
N PRO A 136 13.11 -4.49 -32.30
CA PRO A 136 13.67 -4.88 -31.00
C PRO A 136 12.70 -4.60 -29.85
N PHE A 137 12.71 -5.45 -28.83
CA PHE A 137 11.88 -5.24 -27.64
C PHE A 137 12.37 -4.03 -26.86
N SER A 138 11.56 -2.96 -26.85
CA SER A 138 11.93 -1.69 -26.25
C SER A 138 11.58 -1.61 -24.77
N ILE A 139 12.24 -0.70 -24.05
CA ILE A 139 11.90 -0.38 -22.66
C ILE A 139 10.48 0.19 -22.54
N LYS A 140 10.01 0.95 -23.55
CA LYS A 140 8.68 1.57 -23.54
C LYS A 140 7.56 0.54 -23.65
N GLU A 141 7.72 -0.45 -24.53
CA GLU A 141 6.79 -1.60 -24.59
C GLU A 141 6.81 -2.38 -23.27
N HIS A 142 8.00 -2.59 -22.69
CA HIS A 142 8.14 -3.33 -21.45
C HIS A 142 7.40 -2.65 -20.30
N VAL A 143 7.58 -1.34 -20.13
CA VAL A 143 6.89 -0.54 -19.11
C VAL A 143 5.38 -0.59 -19.30
N LEU A 144 4.89 -0.45 -20.54
CA LEU A 144 3.45 -0.49 -20.81
C LEU A 144 2.83 -1.86 -20.44
N VAL A 145 3.52 -2.96 -20.75
CA VAL A 145 3.08 -4.32 -20.37
C VAL A 145 3.03 -4.47 -18.85
N THR A 146 4.07 -4.01 -18.13
CA THR A 146 4.11 -4.11 -16.67
C THR A 146 3.02 -3.27 -16.01
N ILE A 147 2.71 -2.09 -16.53
CA ILE A 147 1.60 -1.25 -16.02
C ILE A 147 0.26 -1.95 -16.21
N MET A 148 0.02 -2.58 -17.36
CA MET A 148 -1.18 -3.40 -17.57
C MET A 148 -1.26 -4.57 -16.57
N ALA A 149 -0.12 -5.15 -16.22
CA ALA A 149 -0.04 -6.24 -15.26
C ALA A 149 -0.24 -5.78 -13.81
N SER A 150 0.22 -4.57 -13.45
CA SER A 150 0.20 -4.06 -12.07
C SER A 150 -1.10 -3.37 -11.68
N VAL A 151 -1.72 -2.62 -12.60
CA VAL A 151 -2.88 -1.74 -12.30
C VAL A 151 -4.06 -2.47 -11.68
N GLY A 152 -4.29 -3.71 -12.09
CA GLY A 152 -5.35 -4.59 -11.55
C GLY A 152 -4.83 -5.76 -10.73
N SER A 153 -3.54 -5.78 -10.39
CA SER A 153 -2.89 -6.96 -9.78
C SER A 153 -3.50 -7.34 -8.42
N GLY A 154 -3.83 -6.38 -7.57
CA GLY A 154 -4.46 -6.63 -6.27
C GLY A 154 -5.91 -7.11 -6.42
N SER A 155 -6.32 -8.04 -5.57
CA SER A 155 -7.73 -8.46 -5.46
C SER A 155 -8.63 -7.24 -5.26
N ALA A 156 -9.65 -7.07 -6.10
CA ALA A 156 -10.55 -5.93 -6.00
C ALA A 156 -11.36 -6.01 -4.71
N TYR A 157 -11.20 -5.04 -3.82
CA TYR A 157 -11.89 -4.99 -2.52
C TYR A 157 -13.42 -5.14 -2.61
N ALA A 158 -14.04 -4.68 -3.70
CA ALA A 158 -15.48 -4.87 -3.95
C ALA A 158 -15.90 -6.34 -4.05
N THR A 159 -14.97 -7.27 -4.34
CA THR A 159 -15.27 -8.70 -4.37
C THR A 159 -15.54 -9.27 -2.97
N ASP A 160 -15.03 -8.65 -1.92
CA ASP A 160 -15.38 -9.00 -0.53
C ASP A 160 -16.84 -8.69 -0.21
N ILE A 161 -17.43 -7.64 -0.79
CA ILE A 161 -18.87 -7.37 -0.65
C ILE A 161 -19.64 -8.59 -1.15
N VAL A 162 -19.28 -9.10 -2.33
CA VAL A 162 -19.94 -10.26 -2.94
C VAL A 162 -19.71 -11.52 -2.10
N ALA A 163 -18.50 -11.72 -1.58
CA ALA A 163 -18.16 -12.86 -0.73
C ALA A 163 -18.93 -12.83 0.60
N VAL A 164 -18.95 -11.69 1.31
CA VAL A 164 -19.69 -11.52 2.57
C VAL A 164 -21.19 -11.62 2.35
N GLN A 165 -21.74 -11.02 1.29
CA GLN A 165 -23.14 -11.18 0.94
C GLN A 165 -23.52 -12.66 0.82
N ARG A 166 -22.68 -13.48 0.18
CA ARG A 166 -22.92 -14.91 0.01
C ARG A 166 -22.73 -15.71 1.30
N VAL A 167 -21.64 -15.50 2.03
CA VAL A 167 -21.24 -16.32 3.18
C VAL A 167 -21.98 -15.92 4.46
N TYR A 168 -22.08 -14.63 4.76
CA TYR A 168 -22.65 -14.14 6.03
C TYR A 168 -24.13 -13.78 5.93
N TYR A 169 -24.59 -13.31 4.76
CA TYR A 169 -25.96 -12.83 4.59
C TYR A 169 -26.83 -13.71 3.68
N ASN A 170 -26.27 -14.81 3.15
CA ASN A 170 -26.96 -15.73 2.25
C ASN A 170 -27.66 -15.04 1.04
N GLN A 171 -27.07 -13.96 0.55
CA GLN A 171 -27.51 -13.18 -0.60
C GLN A 171 -26.67 -13.51 -1.83
N THR A 172 -27.32 -13.98 -2.90
CA THR A 172 -26.65 -14.31 -4.17
C THR A 172 -27.25 -13.52 -5.33
N TYR A 173 -26.64 -12.37 -5.63
CA TYR A 173 -27.00 -11.56 -6.79
C TYR A 173 -26.30 -12.03 -8.07
N ASN A 174 -26.87 -11.65 -9.22
CA ASN A 174 -26.38 -12.07 -10.53
C ASN A 174 -25.00 -11.47 -10.86
N PHE A 175 -24.33 -12.03 -11.86
CA PHE A 175 -23.01 -11.56 -12.29
C PHE A 175 -23.01 -10.09 -12.75
N GLY A 176 -24.12 -9.61 -13.35
CA GLY A 176 -24.27 -8.23 -13.79
C GLY A 176 -24.14 -7.21 -12.64
N TYR A 177 -24.81 -7.46 -11.52
CA TYR A 177 -24.66 -6.66 -10.30
C TYR A 177 -23.20 -6.65 -9.81
N GLN A 178 -22.60 -7.83 -9.66
CA GLN A 178 -21.23 -7.97 -9.17
C GLN A 178 -20.25 -7.21 -10.07
N TRP A 179 -20.41 -7.35 -11.38
CA TRP A 179 -19.59 -6.68 -12.38
C TRP A 179 -19.76 -5.16 -12.36
N MET A 180 -20.99 -4.65 -12.27
CA MET A 180 -21.25 -3.21 -12.18
C MET A 180 -20.63 -2.58 -10.92
N VAL A 181 -20.75 -3.23 -9.76
CA VAL A 181 -20.16 -2.75 -8.50
C VAL A 181 -18.63 -2.74 -8.58
N VAL A 182 -18.01 -3.81 -9.09
CA VAL A 182 -16.55 -3.88 -9.26
C VAL A 182 -16.06 -2.84 -10.27
N MET A 183 -16.67 -2.73 -11.46
CA MET A 183 -16.25 -1.75 -12.47
C MET A 183 -16.41 -0.32 -11.96
N SER A 184 -17.53 -0.02 -11.30
CA SER A 184 -17.78 1.30 -10.71
C SER A 184 -16.69 1.68 -9.70
N THR A 185 -16.39 0.80 -8.75
CA THR A 185 -15.39 1.07 -7.69
C THR A 185 -13.96 1.17 -8.23
N GLN A 186 -13.60 0.39 -9.25
CA GLN A 186 -12.24 0.37 -9.79
C GLN A 186 -11.94 1.57 -10.72
N LEU A 187 -12.91 1.99 -11.54
CA LEU A 187 -12.66 2.97 -12.61
C LEU A 187 -13.06 4.41 -12.25
N ILE A 188 -13.93 4.65 -11.26
CA ILE A 188 -14.23 6.03 -10.81
C ILE A 188 -12.95 6.73 -10.36
N GLY A 189 -12.06 6.02 -9.66
CA GLY A 189 -10.78 6.55 -9.19
C GLY A 189 -9.90 7.12 -10.31
N PHE A 190 -9.93 6.52 -11.51
CA PHE A 190 -9.11 6.98 -12.64
C PHE A 190 -9.52 8.36 -13.12
N SER A 191 -10.81 8.69 -12.99
CA SER A 191 -11.35 10.00 -13.32
C SER A 191 -10.78 11.09 -12.42
N ILE A 192 -10.64 10.78 -11.12
CA ILE A 192 -10.02 11.67 -10.14
C ILE A 192 -8.50 11.74 -10.36
N GLY A 193 -7.88 10.61 -10.66
CA GLY A 193 -6.45 10.51 -10.96
C GLY A 193 -6.03 11.42 -12.11
N GLY A 194 -6.90 11.61 -13.12
CA GLY A 194 -6.69 12.60 -14.19
C GLY A 194 -6.49 14.03 -13.68
N ILE A 195 -7.33 14.47 -12.74
CA ILE A 195 -7.21 15.79 -12.08
C ILE A 195 -5.98 15.81 -11.16
N ALA A 196 -5.78 14.73 -10.40
CA ALA A 196 -4.69 14.60 -9.44
C ALA A 196 -3.30 14.62 -10.10
N ARG A 197 -3.19 14.23 -11.37
CA ARG A 197 -1.94 14.20 -12.15
C ARG A 197 -1.17 15.52 -12.11
N ARG A 198 -1.87 16.66 -12.18
CA ARG A 198 -1.24 17.99 -12.10
C ARG A 198 -0.57 18.24 -10.75
N PHE A 199 -1.14 17.70 -9.67
CA PHE A 199 -0.65 17.90 -8.31
C PHE A 199 0.37 16.84 -7.88
N LEU A 200 0.25 15.62 -8.39
CA LEU A 200 0.94 14.45 -7.86
C LEU A 200 1.95 13.80 -8.82
N VAL A 201 1.90 14.11 -10.12
CA VAL A 201 2.82 13.53 -11.12
C VAL A 201 3.82 14.57 -11.60
N GLN A 202 3.32 15.74 -11.95
CA GLN A 202 4.10 16.80 -12.57
C GLN A 202 5.16 17.42 -11.65
N PRO A 203 4.87 17.73 -10.37
CA PRO A 203 5.88 18.37 -9.53
C PRO A 203 7.07 17.44 -9.26
N PRO A 204 8.32 17.95 -9.30
CA PRO A 204 9.51 17.13 -9.04
C PRO A 204 9.57 16.59 -7.61
N SER A 205 9.01 17.33 -6.64
CA SER A 205 8.91 16.92 -5.23
C SER A 205 8.04 15.70 -4.97
N MET A 206 7.19 15.32 -5.94
CA MET A 206 6.36 14.12 -5.84
C MET A 206 7.14 12.94 -6.44
N ILE A 207 7.99 12.34 -5.60
CA ILE A 207 9.02 11.37 -6.02
C ILE A 207 8.41 10.00 -6.34
N TRP A 208 7.44 9.56 -5.54
CA TRP A 208 6.91 8.19 -5.55
C TRP A 208 8.01 7.13 -5.41
N PRO A 209 8.61 6.97 -4.20
CA PRO A 209 9.83 6.18 -4.03
C PRO A 209 9.73 4.72 -4.51
N THR A 210 8.58 4.07 -4.34
CA THR A 210 8.36 2.71 -4.86
C THR A 210 8.53 2.63 -6.39
N ASN A 211 8.11 3.64 -7.14
CA ASN A 211 8.26 3.65 -8.60
C ASN A 211 9.74 3.71 -9.03
N LEU A 212 10.60 4.30 -8.20
CA LEU A 212 12.04 4.35 -8.49
C LEU A 212 12.68 2.95 -8.46
N VAL A 213 12.18 2.06 -7.61
CA VAL A 213 12.59 0.64 -7.60
C VAL A 213 12.27 0.00 -8.94
N THR A 214 11.05 0.21 -9.44
CA THR A 214 10.60 -0.30 -10.74
C THR A 214 11.41 0.30 -11.90
N CYS A 215 11.67 1.61 -11.89
CA CYS A 215 12.54 2.29 -12.87
C CYS A 215 13.95 1.72 -12.89
N ALA A 216 14.57 1.57 -11.70
CA ALA A 216 15.91 1.03 -11.56
C ALA A 216 16.00 -0.40 -12.12
N LEU A 217 14.97 -1.23 -11.92
CA LEU A 217 14.90 -2.57 -12.49
C LEU A 217 14.77 -2.54 -14.03
N PHE A 218 13.89 -1.71 -14.59
CA PHE A 218 13.74 -1.60 -16.06
C PHE A 218 15.05 -1.24 -16.74
N ASN A 219 15.72 -0.23 -16.21
CA ASN A 219 16.95 0.25 -16.77
C ASN A 219 18.12 -0.72 -16.55
N THR A 220 18.10 -1.49 -15.46
CA THR A 220 19.03 -2.62 -15.24
C THR A 220 18.82 -3.70 -16.29
N LEU A 221 17.58 -4.10 -16.58
CA LEU A 221 17.28 -5.15 -17.57
C LEU A 221 17.61 -4.73 -19.01
N HIS A 222 17.43 -3.45 -19.34
CA HIS A 222 17.69 -2.89 -20.69
C HIS A 222 19.06 -2.21 -20.83
N ALA A 223 19.98 -2.39 -19.86
CA ALA A 223 21.37 -1.93 -19.89
C ALA A 223 21.58 -0.44 -20.24
N GLN A 224 20.74 0.46 -19.74
CA GLN A 224 20.88 1.90 -19.98
C GLN A 224 22.09 2.48 -19.20
N THR A 225 22.89 3.33 -19.86
CA THR A 225 23.99 4.10 -19.24
C THR A 225 23.46 5.36 -18.56
N TYR A 226 24.00 5.69 -17.38
CA TYR A 226 23.57 6.83 -16.56
C TYR A 226 24.67 7.89 -16.45
N ALA A 227 24.26 9.16 -16.40
CA ALA A 227 25.14 10.26 -16.00
C ALA A 227 25.44 10.17 -14.48
N GLY A 228 26.62 10.63 -14.05
CA GLY A 228 27.00 10.73 -12.63
C GLY A 228 27.61 9.48 -11.99
N ILE A 229 27.57 8.31 -12.65
CA ILE A 229 28.33 7.13 -12.20
C ILE A 229 29.74 7.24 -12.79
N GLY A 230 30.64 7.91 -12.07
CA GLY A 230 32.05 7.92 -12.44
C GLY A 230 32.59 6.49 -12.66
N ASN A 231 33.69 6.36 -13.41
CA ASN A 231 34.38 5.11 -13.79
C ASN A 231 34.86 4.20 -12.63
N ARG A 232 34.33 4.33 -11.42
CA ARG A 232 34.72 3.52 -10.26
C ARG A 232 34.29 2.06 -10.46
N GLY A 233 35.29 1.17 -10.41
CA GLY A 233 35.16 -0.27 -10.56
C GLY A 233 34.22 -0.90 -9.53
N GLY A 234 33.43 -1.87 -9.99
CA GLY A 234 32.49 -2.66 -9.20
C GLY A 234 31.63 -3.55 -10.09
N LEU A 235 30.79 -4.40 -9.49
CA LEU A 235 29.86 -5.26 -10.23
C LEU A 235 28.91 -4.43 -11.13
N SER A 236 28.50 -4.99 -12.27
CA SER A 236 27.41 -4.40 -13.05
C SER A 236 26.09 -4.55 -12.28
N ARG A 237 25.12 -3.63 -12.49
CA ARG A 237 23.81 -3.71 -11.86
C ARG A 237 23.10 -5.03 -12.19
N GLU A 238 23.26 -5.54 -13.40
CA GLU A 238 22.73 -6.84 -13.84
C GLU A 238 23.30 -8.03 -13.06
N ARG A 239 24.63 -8.10 -12.92
CA ARG A 239 25.28 -9.18 -12.16
C ARG A 239 24.91 -9.12 -10.69
N PHE A 240 24.90 -7.91 -10.13
CA PHE A 240 24.48 -7.68 -8.76
C PHE A 240 23.02 -8.11 -8.54
N PHE A 241 22.12 -7.70 -9.43
CA PHE A 241 20.71 -8.13 -9.41
C PHE A 241 20.59 -9.65 -9.43
N LEU A 242 21.28 -10.34 -10.34
CA LEU A 242 21.21 -11.80 -10.45
C LEU A 242 21.70 -12.50 -9.18
N TYR A 243 22.81 -12.06 -8.59
CA TYR A 243 23.34 -12.65 -7.36
C TYR A 243 22.41 -12.42 -6.16
N ALA A 244 21.89 -11.20 -6.00
CA ALA A 244 20.94 -10.89 -4.95
C ALA A 244 19.61 -11.64 -5.14
N PHE A 245 19.12 -11.75 -6.39
CA PHE A 245 17.91 -12.50 -6.72
C PHE A 245 18.05 -13.98 -6.39
N LEU A 246 19.14 -14.63 -6.83
CA LEU A 246 19.40 -16.04 -6.53
C LEU A 246 19.59 -16.27 -5.02
N GLY A 247 20.29 -15.36 -4.34
CA GLY A 247 20.45 -15.40 -2.89
C GLY A 247 19.11 -15.32 -2.15
N SER A 248 18.28 -14.34 -2.50
CA SER A 248 16.94 -14.18 -1.92
C SER A 248 16.01 -15.34 -2.26
N PHE A 249 16.06 -15.83 -3.50
CA PHE A 249 15.31 -16.97 -3.98
C PHE A 249 15.63 -18.21 -3.15
N SER A 250 16.92 -18.58 -3.06
CA SER A 250 17.35 -19.76 -2.30
C SER A 250 17.14 -19.60 -0.81
N TRP A 251 17.35 -18.39 -0.25
CA TRP A 251 17.18 -18.15 1.17
C TRP A 251 15.72 -18.35 1.60
N TYR A 252 14.73 -17.86 0.84
CA TYR A 252 13.33 -17.92 1.22
C TYR A 252 12.77 -19.34 1.42
N PHE A 253 13.38 -20.38 0.82
CA PHE A 253 13.01 -21.78 1.11
C PHE A 253 13.20 -22.16 2.59
N LEU A 254 14.16 -21.52 3.29
CA LEU A 254 14.36 -21.75 4.71
C LEU A 254 13.20 -21.17 5.52
N PRO A 255 13.02 -19.85 5.67
CA PRO A 255 11.95 -19.29 6.50
C PRO A 255 10.55 -19.60 5.94
N GLY A 256 10.37 -19.69 4.62
CA GLY A 256 9.07 -19.89 4.00
C GLY A 256 8.52 -21.31 4.07
N TYR A 257 9.35 -22.34 4.31
CA TYR A 257 8.89 -23.73 4.32
C TYR A 257 9.69 -24.65 5.25
N LEU A 258 11.03 -24.66 5.13
CA LEU A 258 11.86 -25.63 5.84
C LEU A 258 12.00 -25.32 7.34
N PHE A 259 12.02 -24.05 7.74
CA PHE A 259 12.26 -23.56 9.11
C PHE A 259 11.50 -22.24 9.39
N GLN A 260 10.19 -22.34 9.61
CA GLN A 260 9.27 -21.22 9.82
C GLN A 260 9.55 -20.41 11.09
N ALA A 261 10.21 -20.98 12.10
CA ALA A 261 10.67 -20.23 13.27
C ALA A 261 11.60 -19.05 12.91
N LEU A 262 12.27 -19.10 11.75
CA LEU A 262 13.09 -17.99 11.26
C LEU A 262 12.25 -16.78 10.83
N SER A 263 10.99 -16.99 10.41
CA SER A 263 10.03 -15.92 10.14
C SER A 263 9.46 -15.34 11.44
N TYR A 264 9.09 -16.21 12.39
CA TYR A 264 8.52 -15.84 13.70
C TYR A 264 9.50 -16.18 14.83
N PHE A 265 10.61 -15.44 14.91
CA PHE A 265 11.72 -15.75 15.82
C PHE A 265 11.46 -15.32 17.28
N SER A 266 10.41 -15.88 17.90
CA SER A 266 9.96 -15.57 19.26
C SER A 266 10.70 -16.40 20.31
N TRP A 267 12.04 -16.35 20.32
CA TRP A 267 12.89 -17.24 21.14
C TRP A 267 12.58 -17.20 22.64
N VAL A 268 12.15 -16.04 23.16
CA VAL A 268 11.74 -15.88 24.57
C VAL A 268 10.52 -16.75 24.89
N CYS A 269 9.56 -16.82 23.97
CA CYS A 269 8.35 -17.65 24.12
C CYS A 269 8.66 -19.14 24.03
N TRP A 270 9.77 -19.54 23.38
CA TRP A 270 10.19 -20.94 23.33
C TRP A 270 10.80 -21.41 24.66
N ILE A 271 11.42 -20.50 25.42
CA ILE A 271 11.99 -20.80 26.74
C ILE A 271 10.88 -20.92 27.79
N VAL A 272 9.86 -20.06 27.71
CA VAL A 272 8.76 -20.01 28.68
C VAL A 272 7.40 -20.02 27.97
N PRO A 273 6.96 -21.17 27.42
CA PRO A 273 5.80 -21.25 26.52
C PRO A 273 4.44 -20.98 27.19
N ASP A 274 4.31 -21.28 28.48
CA ASP A 274 3.02 -21.21 29.19
C ASP A 274 2.83 -19.92 30.00
N ASN A 275 3.85 -19.05 30.08
CA ASN A 275 3.75 -17.79 30.82
C ASN A 275 3.04 -16.73 29.97
N VAL A 276 1.76 -16.51 30.27
CA VAL A 276 0.87 -15.62 29.53
C VAL A 276 1.42 -14.18 29.42
N PRO A 277 1.82 -13.48 30.49
CA PRO A 277 2.43 -12.14 30.37
C PRO A 277 3.66 -12.09 29.47
N VAL A 278 4.56 -13.07 29.56
CA VAL A 278 5.77 -13.11 28.72
C VAL A 278 5.41 -13.32 27.25
N ASN A 279 4.48 -14.24 26.97
CA ASN A 279 4.01 -14.53 25.62
C ASN A 279 3.23 -13.35 25.01
N GLN A 280 2.44 -12.63 25.80
CA GLN A 280 1.76 -11.41 25.35
C GLN A 280 2.74 -10.30 24.96
N MET A 281 3.90 -10.19 25.62
CA MET A 281 4.88 -9.13 25.32
C MET A 281 5.86 -9.51 24.20
N PHE A 282 6.33 -10.75 24.17
CA PHE A 282 7.37 -11.21 23.23
C PHE A 282 6.85 -12.09 22.08
N GLY A 283 5.59 -12.51 22.13
CA GLY A 283 4.95 -13.29 21.09
C GLY A 283 4.69 -12.48 19.82
N TYR A 284 4.69 -13.15 18.66
CA TYR A 284 4.54 -12.50 17.35
C TYR A 284 3.18 -12.71 16.70
N VAL A 285 2.39 -13.69 17.16
CA VAL A 285 1.09 -14.03 16.56
C VAL A 285 -0.02 -13.16 17.17
N HIS A 286 -0.18 -13.23 18.48
CA HIS A 286 -1.16 -12.45 19.27
C HIS A 286 -0.50 -11.50 20.29
N GLY A 287 0.82 -11.55 20.42
CA GLY A 287 1.62 -10.70 21.30
C GLY A 287 2.11 -9.41 20.64
N MET A 288 2.87 -8.64 21.42
CA MET A 288 3.43 -7.34 21.05
C MET A 288 4.78 -7.41 20.34
N GLY A 289 5.32 -8.62 20.17
CA GLY A 289 6.52 -8.94 19.41
C GLY A 289 7.73 -8.05 19.74
N MET A 290 8.03 -7.91 21.03
CA MET A 290 9.19 -7.13 21.49
C MET A 290 10.55 -7.77 21.16
N SER A 291 10.59 -8.95 20.53
CA SER A 291 11.81 -9.45 19.89
C SER A 291 12.07 -8.68 18.58
N LEU A 292 13.34 -8.33 18.32
CA LEU A 292 13.70 -7.37 17.28
C LEU A 292 14.03 -8.00 15.91
N ILE A 293 13.99 -9.33 15.78
CA ILE A 293 14.69 -10.03 14.70
C ILE A 293 13.73 -10.97 13.98
N THR A 294 13.70 -10.86 12.65
CA THR A 294 13.21 -11.89 11.74
C THR A 294 14.26 -12.09 10.65
N PHE A 295 14.35 -13.30 10.11
CA PHE A 295 15.25 -13.62 9.00
C PHE A 295 14.50 -13.79 7.68
N ASP A 296 13.23 -13.40 7.65
CA ASP A 296 12.35 -13.53 6.50
C ASP A 296 12.11 -12.17 5.83
N TRP A 297 12.58 -12.03 4.59
CA TRP A 297 12.35 -10.82 3.79
C TRP A 297 10.86 -10.56 3.53
N ALA A 298 10.02 -11.60 3.44
CA ALA A 298 8.58 -11.42 3.30
C ALA A 298 7.94 -10.73 4.52
N GLN A 299 8.47 -10.98 5.73
CA GLN A 299 8.03 -10.29 6.94
C GLN A 299 8.56 -8.86 7.00
N ILE A 300 9.82 -8.65 6.60
CA ILE A 300 10.46 -7.32 6.55
C ILE A 300 9.77 -6.40 5.53
N ALA A 301 9.43 -6.91 4.35
CA ALA A 301 8.82 -6.13 3.27
C ALA A 301 7.28 -6.13 3.31
N TYR A 302 6.67 -6.65 4.37
CA TYR A 302 5.21 -6.80 4.49
C TYR A 302 4.45 -5.48 4.35
N ILE A 303 4.97 -4.41 4.95
CA ILE A 303 4.41 -3.04 4.87
C ILE A 303 5.04 -2.20 3.75
N GLY A 304 5.62 -2.87 2.75
CA GLY A 304 6.39 -2.27 1.66
C GLY A 304 7.90 -2.33 1.91
N SER A 305 8.68 -2.14 0.84
CA SER A 305 10.15 -2.24 0.93
C SER A 305 10.75 -1.09 1.76
N PRO A 306 11.54 -1.38 2.80
CA PRO A 306 12.27 -0.35 3.56
C PRO A 306 13.38 0.30 2.70
N LEU A 307 13.88 -0.38 1.68
CA LEU A 307 14.89 0.19 0.77
C LEU A 307 14.30 1.22 -0.20
N ALA A 308 12.97 1.32 -0.30
CA ALA A 308 12.31 2.37 -1.06
C ALA A 308 11.96 3.59 -0.17
N THR A 309 11.65 3.37 1.10
CA THR A 309 11.05 4.39 1.97
C THR A 309 12.12 5.31 2.57
N PRO A 310 11.95 6.65 2.59
CA PRO A 310 12.92 7.55 3.22
C PRO A 310 13.00 7.37 4.75
N TRP A 311 14.22 7.38 5.31
CA TRP A 311 14.47 7.15 6.75
C TRP A 311 13.61 8.00 7.68
N TRP A 312 13.40 9.28 7.38
CA TRP A 312 12.62 10.14 8.26
C TRP A 312 11.16 9.68 8.34
N ALA A 313 10.57 9.16 7.25
CA ALA A 313 9.23 8.61 7.26
C ALA A 313 9.19 7.30 8.06
N GLU A 314 10.18 6.43 7.89
CA GLU A 314 10.31 5.18 8.66
C GLU A 314 10.45 5.46 10.16
N ALA A 315 11.25 6.46 10.53
CA ALA A 315 11.44 6.85 11.91
C ALA A 315 10.14 7.37 12.56
N ASN A 316 9.29 8.08 11.81
CA ASN A 316 7.96 8.50 12.30
C ASN A 316 7.05 7.29 12.54
N ILE A 317 7.01 6.35 11.59
CA ILE A 317 6.22 5.12 11.74
C ILE A 317 6.70 4.32 12.96
N PHE A 318 8.01 4.12 13.08
CA PHE A 318 8.60 3.37 14.17
C PHE A 318 8.36 4.06 15.53
N ALA A 319 8.47 5.39 15.60
CA ALA A 319 8.15 6.14 16.80
C ALA A 319 6.65 6.00 17.18
N GLY A 320 5.75 6.07 16.20
CA GLY A 320 4.33 5.79 16.40
C GLY A 320 4.08 4.37 16.91
N PHE A 321 4.72 3.39 16.28
CA PHE A 321 4.63 1.99 16.68
C PHE A 321 5.07 1.78 18.15
N VAL A 322 6.24 2.31 18.54
CA VAL A 322 6.73 2.20 19.92
C VAL A 322 5.78 2.89 20.91
N ALA A 323 5.34 4.12 20.61
CA ALA A 323 4.49 4.89 21.51
C ALA A 323 3.11 4.24 21.72
N PHE A 324 2.46 3.81 20.65
CA PHE A 324 1.09 3.31 20.73
C PHE A 324 1.01 1.82 21.02
N PHE A 325 1.86 1.00 20.40
CA PHE A 325 1.78 -0.45 20.57
C PHE A 325 2.67 -0.93 21.70
N TRP A 326 3.94 -0.52 21.80
CA TRP A 326 4.79 -1.04 22.88
C TRP A 326 4.57 -0.40 24.24
N ILE A 327 4.03 0.81 24.29
CA ILE A 327 3.80 1.54 25.54
C ILE A 327 2.30 1.62 25.86
N LEU A 328 1.50 2.28 25.02
CA LEU A 328 0.09 2.55 25.34
C LEU A 328 -0.76 1.28 25.40
N THR A 329 -0.64 0.37 24.44
CA THR A 329 -1.45 -0.87 24.40
C THR A 329 -1.23 -1.75 25.64
N PRO A 330 0.00 -2.13 26.04
CA PRO A 330 0.25 -2.84 27.29
C PRO A 330 -0.23 -2.07 28.52
N ALA A 331 -0.02 -0.74 28.58
CA ALA A 331 -0.47 0.06 29.71
C ALA A 331 -1.99 -0.02 29.90
N LEU A 332 -2.76 0.09 28.81
CA LEU A 332 -4.21 -0.05 28.84
C LEU A 332 -4.63 -1.48 29.17
N TYR A 333 -4.01 -2.48 28.55
CA TYR A 333 -4.32 -3.89 28.75
C TYR A 333 -4.14 -4.32 30.21
N TYR A 334 -2.98 -4.03 30.80
CA TYR A 334 -2.68 -4.39 32.19
C TYR A 334 -3.40 -3.51 33.22
N SER A 335 -3.89 -2.32 32.83
CA SER A 335 -4.81 -1.52 33.64
C SER A 335 -6.26 -2.03 33.64
N ASN A 336 -6.57 -3.04 32.82
CA ASN A 336 -7.93 -3.55 32.58
C ASN A 336 -8.89 -2.49 31.99
N ALA A 337 -8.37 -1.59 31.14
CA ALA A 337 -9.24 -0.66 30.41
C ALA A 337 -10.14 -1.44 29.44
N TRP A 338 -11.44 -1.14 29.43
CA TRP A 338 -12.44 -1.82 28.60
C TRP A 338 -12.54 -3.34 28.83
N ASP A 339 -12.30 -3.77 30.08
CA ASP A 339 -12.31 -5.19 30.47
C ASP A 339 -11.38 -6.07 29.63
N SER A 340 -10.29 -5.47 29.17
CA SER A 340 -9.45 -6.08 28.14
C SER A 340 -8.76 -7.36 28.57
N LYS A 341 -8.57 -7.61 29.87
CA LYS A 341 -7.81 -8.78 30.36
C LYS A 341 -8.51 -10.12 30.08
N TYR A 342 -9.80 -10.09 29.80
CA TYR A 342 -10.60 -11.28 29.48
C TYR A 342 -10.48 -11.73 28.01
N MET A 343 -9.74 -10.97 27.20
CA MET A 343 -9.53 -11.22 25.78
C MET A 343 -8.04 -11.18 25.45
N PRO A 344 -7.61 -11.70 24.28
CA PRO A 344 -6.21 -11.62 23.86
C PRO A 344 -5.81 -10.15 23.66
N ILE A 345 -4.56 -9.80 24.01
CA ILE A 345 -4.04 -8.43 23.86
C ILE A 345 -4.11 -7.95 22.40
N SER A 346 -3.83 -8.85 21.45
CA SER A 346 -3.97 -8.63 20.01
C SER A 346 -4.79 -9.74 19.36
N SER A 347 -5.86 -9.37 18.68
CA SER A 347 -6.68 -10.28 17.88
C SER A 347 -7.43 -9.53 16.79
N ARG A 348 -7.77 -10.23 15.71
CA ARG A 348 -8.56 -9.73 14.58
C ARG A 348 -10.07 -9.91 14.79
N GLY A 349 -10.46 -10.80 15.69
CA GLY A 349 -11.85 -11.13 15.98
C GLY A 349 -12.49 -10.20 17.02
N SER A 350 -13.79 -10.36 17.20
CA SER A 350 -14.60 -9.71 18.22
C SER A 350 -15.13 -10.72 19.24
N TYR A 351 -15.36 -10.26 20.47
CA TYR A 351 -15.69 -11.10 21.62
C TYR A 351 -17.01 -10.68 22.27
N ASP A 352 -17.70 -11.63 22.89
CA ASP A 352 -18.83 -11.40 23.79
C ASP A 352 -18.38 -11.28 25.26
N HIS A 353 -19.31 -10.94 26.15
CA HIS A 353 -19.09 -10.81 27.59
C HIS A 353 -18.75 -12.14 28.31
N PHE A 354 -18.83 -13.27 27.61
CA PHE A 354 -18.38 -14.56 28.12
C PHE A 354 -16.93 -14.87 27.71
N GLY A 355 -16.30 -14.01 26.90
CA GLY A 355 -14.96 -14.20 26.37
C GLY A 355 -14.90 -15.13 25.17
N ALA A 356 -16.05 -15.51 24.60
CA ALA A 356 -16.14 -16.31 23.39
C ALA A 356 -16.17 -15.42 22.14
N THR A 357 -15.93 -16.01 20.97
CA THR A 357 -16.11 -15.32 19.69
C THR A 357 -17.56 -14.84 19.56
N TYR A 358 -17.73 -13.57 19.18
CA TYR A 358 -19.06 -12.94 19.13
C TYR A 358 -19.96 -13.57 18.06
N ASP A 359 -21.13 -14.07 18.47
CA ASP A 359 -22.11 -14.65 17.56
C ASP A 359 -23.10 -13.61 17.04
N VAL A 360 -22.91 -13.25 15.79
CA VAL A 360 -23.66 -12.21 15.07
C VAL A 360 -25.09 -12.67 14.77
N THR A 361 -25.28 -13.97 14.56
CA THR A 361 -26.59 -14.51 14.16
C THR A 361 -27.64 -14.31 15.25
N LYS A 362 -27.20 -14.14 16.50
CA LYS A 362 -28.08 -13.84 17.65
C LYS A 362 -28.64 -12.42 17.65
N ILE A 363 -28.02 -11.47 16.93
CA ILE A 363 -28.39 -10.05 16.97
C ILE A 363 -28.91 -9.51 15.63
N VAL A 364 -29.10 -10.40 14.64
CA VAL A 364 -29.52 -10.07 13.29
C VAL A 364 -30.84 -10.78 12.98
N ASN A 365 -31.80 -10.03 12.44
CA ASN A 365 -33.08 -10.54 11.97
C ASN A 365 -32.90 -11.34 10.65
N PRO A 366 -33.89 -12.16 10.23
CA PRO A 366 -33.83 -12.89 8.96
C PRO A 366 -33.65 -12.01 7.71
N ASP A 367 -33.99 -10.72 7.78
CA ASP A 367 -33.79 -9.73 6.73
C ASP A 367 -32.42 -9.03 6.78
N ALA A 368 -31.49 -9.56 7.56
CA ALA A 368 -30.14 -9.02 7.80
C ALA A 368 -30.12 -7.63 8.49
N THR A 369 -31.20 -7.22 9.14
CA THR A 369 -31.26 -5.99 9.95
C THR A 369 -30.93 -6.24 11.41
N PHE A 370 -30.50 -5.19 12.12
CA PHE A 370 -30.14 -5.26 13.54
C PHE A 370 -31.37 -5.48 14.45
N ASN A 371 -31.25 -6.42 15.40
CA ASN A 371 -32.23 -6.66 16.45
C ASN A 371 -31.72 -6.11 17.80
N GLU A 372 -32.29 -4.99 18.24
CA GLU A 372 -31.86 -4.31 19.46
C GLU A 372 -32.23 -5.07 20.74
N ALA A 373 -33.37 -5.76 20.77
CA ALA A 373 -33.80 -6.51 21.95
C ALA A 373 -32.86 -7.71 22.18
N ALA A 374 -32.59 -8.48 21.13
CA ALA A 374 -31.70 -9.63 21.18
C ALA A 374 -30.25 -9.22 21.51
N TYR A 375 -29.79 -8.07 21.00
CA TYR A 375 -28.49 -7.51 21.37
C TYR A 375 -28.36 -7.21 22.86
N ARG A 376 -29.38 -6.59 23.47
CA ARG A 376 -29.38 -6.27 24.90
C ARG A 376 -29.47 -7.50 25.80
N GLU A 377 -30.11 -8.57 25.32
CA GLU A 377 -30.22 -9.85 26.03
C GLU A 377 -28.95 -10.70 25.87
N TYR A 378 -28.28 -10.63 24.72
CA TYR A 378 -27.06 -11.39 24.45
C TYR A 378 -25.84 -10.73 25.09
N SER A 379 -25.24 -9.72 24.44
CA SER A 379 -23.97 -9.14 24.90
C SER A 379 -23.60 -7.87 24.11
N PRO A 380 -22.99 -6.86 24.78
CA PRO A 380 -22.21 -5.85 24.07
C PRO A 380 -21.01 -6.49 23.36
N LEU A 381 -20.47 -5.77 22.37
CA LEU A 381 -19.35 -6.26 21.55
C LEU A 381 -18.03 -5.73 22.10
N PHE A 382 -17.08 -6.62 22.33
CA PHE A 382 -15.72 -6.31 22.76
C PHE A 382 -14.69 -6.59 21.65
N ILE A 383 -13.63 -5.79 21.62
CA ILE A 383 -12.51 -5.91 20.67
C ILE A 383 -11.18 -5.83 21.40
N SER A 384 -10.15 -6.49 20.83
CA SER A 384 -8.79 -6.51 21.39
C SER A 384 -8.23 -5.10 21.64
N THR A 385 -7.39 -4.92 22.66
CA THR A 385 -6.81 -3.60 22.97
C THR A 385 -6.00 -3.05 21.79
N THR A 386 -5.25 -3.92 21.12
CA THR A 386 -4.53 -3.56 19.88
C THR A 386 -5.48 -3.07 18.80
N PHE A 387 -6.63 -3.72 18.61
CA PHE A 387 -7.61 -3.32 17.59
C PHE A 387 -8.31 -2.00 17.98
N ALA A 388 -8.66 -1.83 19.25
CA ALA A 388 -9.21 -0.57 19.77
C ALA A 388 -8.26 0.62 19.54
N ILE A 389 -6.96 0.45 19.82
CA ILE A 389 -5.95 1.49 19.59
C ILE A 389 -5.75 1.77 18.10
N SER A 390 -5.79 0.74 17.25
CA SER A 390 -5.76 0.92 15.79
C SER A 390 -6.93 1.78 15.28
N TYR A 391 -8.13 1.63 15.84
CA TYR A 391 -9.26 2.53 15.52
C TYR A 391 -9.03 3.96 16.02
N GLY A 392 -8.51 4.14 17.24
CA GLY A 392 -8.12 5.45 17.75
C GLY A 392 -7.12 6.16 16.83
N LEU A 393 -6.06 5.45 16.42
CA LEU A 393 -5.06 5.99 15.49
C LEU A 393 -5.65 6.29 14.11
N SER A 394 -6.57 5.47 13.64
CA SER A 394 -7.32 5.75 12.41
C SER A 394 -8.08 7.07 12.52
N PHE A 395 -8.79 7.33 13.63
CA PHE A 395 -9.46 8.61 13.91
C PHE A 395 -8.50 9.81 13.93
N ALA A 396 -7.34 9.66 14.57
CA ALA A 396 -6.32 10.71 14.60
C ALA A 396 -5.74 10.99 13.20
N SER A 397 -5.49 9.95 12.40
CA SER A 397 -4.88 10.07 11.07
C SER A 397 -5.73 10.91 10.10
N ILE A 398 -7.05 10.83 10.21
CA ILE A 398 -8.01 11.52 9.33
C ILE A 398 -7.91 13.03 9.50
N THR A 399 -8.07 13.52 10.73
CA THR A 399 -7.98 14.96 11.05
C THR A 399 -6.55 15.46 10.90
N ALA A 400 -5.56 14.64 11.25
CA ALA A 400 -4.15 14.98 11.06
C ALA A 400 -3.83 15.21 9.57
N THR A 401 -4.34 14.38 8.68
CA THR A 401 -4.08 14.48 7.22
C THR A 401 -4.57 15.80 6.66
N ILE A 402 -5.83 16.18 6.92
CA ILE A 402 -6.38 17.46 6.45
C ILE A 402 -5.60 18.64 7.05
N THR A 403 -5.38 18.60 8.36
CA THR A 403 -4.71 19.68 9.09
C THR A 403 -3.28 19.87 8.60
N HIS A 404 -2.53 18.78 8.43
CA HIS A 404 -1.18 18.80 7.90
C HIS A 404 -1.15 19.31 6.46
N ALA A 405 -2.05 18.85 5.58
CA ALA A 405 -2.11 19.33 4.21
C ALA A 405 -2.43 20.83 4.13
N PHE A 406 -3.33 21.34 4.97
CA PHE A 406 -3.63 22.76 5.03
C PHE A 406 -2.45 23.59 5.57
N LEU A 407 -1.72 23.08 6.56
CA LEU A 407 -0.62 23.82 7.19
C LEU A 407 0.69 23.78 6.40
N TYR A 408 1.02 22.65 5.78
CA TYR A 408 2.31 22.45 5.09
C TYR A 408 2.17 22.53 3.56
N PHE A 409 1.10 21.98 2.98
CA PHE A 409 0.96 21.87 1.52
C PHE A 409 0.15 23.00 0.87
N ARG A 410 -0.52 23.89 1.61
CA ARG A 410 -1.38 24.94 1.02
C ARG A 410 -0.70 25.79 -0.07
N LYS A 411 0.56 26.18 0.14
CA LYS A 411 1.30 27.00 -0.83
C LYS A 411 1.56 26.21 -2.11
N GLN A 412 2.01 24.96 -1.96
CA GLN A 412 2.27 24.07 -3.07
C GLN A 412 1.00 23.77 -3.87
N ILE A 413 -0.10 23.45 -3.19
CA ILE A 413 -1.41 23.23 -3.81
C ILE A 413 -1.86 24.48 -4.58
N TRP A 414 -1.74 25.67 -3.98
CA TRP A 414 -2.15 26.93 -4.61
C TRP A 414 -1.31 27.28 -5.85
N THR A 415 0.01 27.12 -5.74
CA THR A 415 0.93 27.35 -6.84
C THR A 415 0.66 26.39 -7.99
N GLN A 416 0.48 25.10 -7.70
CA GLN A 416 0.17 24.09 -8.74
C GLN A 416 -1.22 24.29 -9.34
N ALA A 417 -2.21 24.77 -8.58
CA ALA A 417 -3.53 25.10 -9.10
C ALA A 417 -3.51 26.29 -10.10
N ARG A 418 -2.54 27.21 -9.98
CA ARG A 418 -2.42 28.41 -10.83
C ARG A 418 -1.44 28.29 -12.00
N ARG A 419 -0.40 27.47 -11.90
CA ARG A 419 0.64 27.34 -12.95
C ARG A 419 0.13 26.71 -14.24
N ALA A 420 0.47 27.29 -15.40
CA ALA A 420 0.20 26.65 -16.67
C ALA A 420 1.00 25.34 -16.80
N MET A 421 0.42 24.32 -17.44
CA MET A 421 1.06 22.99 -17.58
C MET A 421 2.40 23.01 -18.32
N ASN A 422 2.72 24.08 -19.06
CA ASN A 422 3.91 24.20 -19.88
C ASN A 422 5.10 24.89 -19.16
N GLU A 423 4.91 25.41 -17.95
CA GLU A 423 5.95 26.14 -17.19
C GLU A 423 6.55 25.25 -16.09
N GLN A 424 7.16 24.12 -16.46
CA GLN A 424 7.73 23.19 -15.48
C GLN A 424 9.26 23.20 -15.51
N PRO A 425 9.94 23.44 -14.36
CA PRO A 425 11.40 23.51 -14.29
C PRO A 425 12.09 22.13 -14.37
N ASP A 426 11.36 21.02 -14.18
CA ASP A 426 11.92 19.66 -14.16
C ASP A 426 12.24 19.12 -15.57
N ILE A 427 13.35 18.38 -15.71
CA ILE A 427 13.76 17.80 -17.00
C ILE A 427 12.78 16.75 -17.51
N HIS A 428 12.23 15.90 -16.65
CA HIS A 428 11.31 14.85 -17.09
C HIS A 428 9.98 15.46 -17.54
N ALA A 429 9.53 16.54 -16.92
CA ALA A 429 8.40 17.33 -17.40
C ALA A 429 8.65 17.96 -18.77
N ARG A 430 9.85 18.53 -19.00
CA ARG A 430 10.23 19.07 -20.31
C ARG A 430 10.25 17.99 -21.40
N LEU A 431 10.84 16.82 -21.13
CA LEU A 431 10.81 15.68 -22.06
C LEU A 431 9.38 15.20 -22.35
N MET A 432 8.54 15.14 -21.31
CA MET A 432 7.15 14.70 -21.43
C MET A 432 6.23 15.70 -22.14
N SER A 433 6.64 16.97 -22.29
CA SER A 433 5.87 18.00 -22.99
C SER A 433 5.71 17.72 -24.48
N GLN A 434 6.61 16.93 -25.08
CA GLN A 434 6.56 16.53 -26.50
C GLN A 434 5.42 15.54 -26.80
N TYR A 435 4.90 14.85 -25.77
CA TYR A 435 3.84 13.87 -25.95
C TYR A 435 2.45 14.50 -25.81
N PRO A 436 1.49 14.13 -26.67
CA PRO A 436 0.13 14.62 -26.55
C PRO A 436 -0.51 14.10 -25.26
N GLN A 437 -1.04 15.04 -24.48
CA GLN A 437 -1.70 14.74 -23.21
C GLN A 437 -3.07 14.09 -23.41
N VAL A 438 -3.56 13.44 -22.35
CA VAL A 438 -4.90 12.85 -22.31
C VAL A 438 -5.93 13.98 -22.15
N PRO A 439 -6.94 14.07 -23.03
CA PRO A 439 -8.00 15.06 -22.88
C PRO A 439 -8.83 14.83 -21.62
N GLU A 440 -9.20 15.91 -20.92
CA GLU A 440 -9.99 15.84 -19.68
C GLU A 440 -11.37 15.18 -19.87
N TRP A 441 -11.98 15.32 -21.04
CA TRP A 441 -13.28 14.73 -21.35
C TRP A 441 -13.25 13.19 -21.38
N TRP A 442 -12.09 12.54 -21.58
CA TRP A 442 -11.97 11.08 -21.47
C TRP A 442 -12.24 10.63 -20.03
N TYR A 443 -11.68 11.35 -19.06
CA TYR A 443 -11.92 11.11 -17.63
C TYR A 443 -13.38 11.38 -17.26
N ALA A 444 -13.99 12.44 -17.80
CA ALA A 444 -15.39 12.74 -17.56
C ALA A 444 -16.34 11.65 -18.08
N ILE A 445 -16.08 11.07 -19.26
CA ILE A 445 -16.90 9.97 -19.80
C ILE A 445 -16.80 8.74 -18.91
N ILE A 446 -15.60 8.35 -18.45
CA ILE A 446 -15.43 7.22 -17.54
C ILE A 446 -16.19 7.48 -16.24
N PHE A 447 -16.06 8.68 -15.67
CA PHE A 447 -16.78 9.04 -14.46
C PHE A 447 -18.29 8.87 -14.62
N LEU A 448 -18.87 9.46 -15.66
CA LEU A 448 -20.33 9.40 -15.90
C LEU A 448 -20.81 7.97 -16.14
N ALA A 449 -20.08 7.17 -16.91
CA ALA A 449 -20.43 5.77 -17.17
C ALA A 449 -20.37 4.92 -15.89
N MET A 450 -19.30 5.07 -15.09
CA MET A 450 -19.11 4.29 -13.87
C MET A 450 -19.98 4.76 -12.70
N PHE A 451 -20.33 6.05 -12.67
CA PHE A 451 -21.33 6.61 -11.77
C PHE A 451 -22.72 6.02 -12.09
N ALA A 452 -23.09 5.93 -13.38
CA ALA A 452 -24.32 5.29 -13.81
C ALA A 452 -24.37 3.81 -13.40
N PHE A 453 -23.27 3.06 -13.56
CA PHE A 453 -23.20 1.67 -13.06
C PHE A 453 -23.39 1.59 -11.54
N GLY A 454 -22.81 2.53 -10.79
CA GLY A 454 -23.05 2.64 -9.36
C GLY A 454 -24.52 2.84 -9.03
N VAL A 455 -25.17 3.84 -9.63
CA VAL A 455 -26.61 4.11 -9.41
C VAL A 455 -27.49 2.93 -9.81
N ILE A 456 -27.23 2.30 -10.96
CA ILE A 456 -27.98 1.12 -11.40
C ILE A 456 -27.81 -0.04 -10.41
N SER A 457 -26.59 -0.29 -9.91
CA SER A 457 -26.35 -1.35 -8.93
C SER A 457 -27.10 -1.14 -7.61
N ILE A 458 -27.38 0.11 -7.27
CA ILE A 458 -28.07 0.51 -6.04
C ILE A 458 -29.60 0.41 -6.19
N GLU A 459 -30.15 0.90 -7.31
CA GLU A 459 -31.60 1.03 -7.51
C GLU A 459 -32.26 -0.25 -8.03
N VAL A 460 -31.55 -1.07 -8.80
CA VAL A 460 -32.11 -2.28 -9.41
C VAL A 460 -32.13 -3.47 -8.43
N TRP A 461 -31.20 -3.50 -7.47
CA TRP A 461 -31.10 -4.58 -6.47
C TRP A 461 -31.35 -4.05 -5.06
N ASP A 462 -31.88 -4.90 -4.19
CA ASP A 462 -32.25 -4.52 -2.82
C ASP A 462 -31.01 -4.42 -1.91
N THR A 463 -30.21 -3.39 -2.13
CA THR A 463 -28.98 -3.10 -1.37
C THR A 463 -29.25 -2.32 -0.08
N LYS A 464 -30.49 -1.82 0.09
CA LYS A 464 -30.91 -0.89 1.16
C LYS A 464 -30.03 0.37 1.26
N PHE A 465 -29.29 0.73 0.21
CA PHE A 465 -28.38 1.86 0.18
C PHE A 465 -29.00 3.03 -0.61
N PRO A 466 -29.22 4.22 0.00
CA PRO A 466 -29.73 5.37 -0.74
C PRO A 466 -28.64 6.05 -1.59
N VAL A 467 -28.96 6.46 -2.83
CA VAL A 467 -28.01 7.07 -3.79
C VAL A 467 -27.36 8.36 -3.27
N GLN A 468 -28.02 9.12 -2.40
CA GLN A 468 -27.42 10.33 -1.80
C GLN A 468 -26.14 10.02 -1.00
N TYR A 469 -26.05 8.84 -0.37
CA TYR A 469 -24.85 8.42 0.36
C TYR A 469 -23.76 7.92 -0.59
N PHE A 470 -24.11 7.41 -1.77
CA PHE A 470 -23.12 7.14 -2.82
C PHE A 470 -22.40 8.43 -3.23
N ILE A 471 -23.14 9.52 -3.44
CA ILE A 471 -22.57 10.83 -3.76
C ILE A 471 -21.67 11.32 -2.60
N LEU A 472 -22.13 11.18 -1.35
CA LEU A 472 -21.32 11.55 -0.18
C LEU A 472 -20.00 10.76 -0.10
N ALA A 473 -20.02 9.45 -0.36
CA ALA A 473 -18.82 8.62 -0.39
C ALA A 473 -17.81 9.14 -1.42
N LEU A 474 -18.28 9.50 -2.61
CA LEU A 474 -17.43 10.07 -3.65
C LEU A 474 -16.86 11.42 -3.23
N VAL A 475 -17.67 12.32 -2.65
CA VAL A 475 -17.21 13.63 -2.15
C VAL A 475 -16.09 13.48 -1.11
N ILE A 476 -16.24 12.54 -0.17
CA ILE A 476 -15.19 12.22 0.80
C ILE A 476 -13.92 11.79 0.06
N SER A 477 -14.04 10.84 -0.87
CA SER A 477 -12.91 10.37 -1.67
C SER A 477 -12.19 11.53 -2.39
N PHE A 478 -12.94 12.38 -3.09
CA PHE A 478 -12.43 13.54 -3.84
C PHE A 478 -11.63 14.51 -2.96
N VAL A 479 -12.14 14.83 -1.77
CA VAL A 479 -11.48 15.77 -0.84
C VAL A 479 -10.15 15.22 -0.34
N TYR A 480 -10.07 13.92 -0.08
CA TYR A 480 -8.89 13.30 0.53
C TYR A 480 -7.83 12.82 -0.46
N VAL A 481 -8.15 12.64 -1.75
CA VAL A 481 -7.18 12.18 -2.77
C VAL A 481 -5.93 13.05 -2.84
N ILE A 482 -6.06 14.38 -2.89
CA ILE A 482 -4.89 15.27 -3.00
C ILE A 482 -4.05 15.25 -1.71
N PRO A 483 -4.60 15.50 -0.50
CA PRO A 483 -3.84 15.41 0.74
C PRO A 483 -3.12 14.08 0.94
N ILE A 484 -3.82 12.96 0.77
CA ILE A 484 -3.25 11.63 0.96
C ILE A 484 -2.21 11.34 -0.11
N GLY A 485 -2.48 11.72 -1.36
CA GLY A 485 -1.55 11.53 -2.47
C GLY A 485 -0.25 12.30 -2.31
N MET A 486 -0.28 13.52 -1.77
CA MET A 486 0.94 14.29 -1.50
C MET A 486 1.79 13.63 -0.40
N ILE A 487 1.14 13.15 0.68
CA ILE A 487 1.84 12.38 1.73
C ILE A 487 2.46 11.12 1.10
N GLN A 488 1.67 10.31 0.41
CA GLN A 488 2.14 9.06 -0.19
C GLN A 488 3.27 9.26 -1.20
N ALA A 489 3.18 10.28 -2.06
CA ALA A 489 4.20 10.56 -3.07
C ALA A 489 5.55 10.99 -2.47
N ILE A 490 5.54 11.58 -1.26
CA ILE A 490 6.74 12.06 -0.57
C ILE A 490 7.30 10.99 0.40
N THR A 491 6.42 10.30 1.13
CA THR A 491 6.78 9.42 2.25
C THR A 491 6.71 7.94 1.91
N ASN A 492 6.12 7.58 0.76
CA ASN A 492 5.77 6.21 0.37
C ASN A 492 4.68 5.56 1.26
N GLN A 493 3.94 6.35 2.05
CA GLN A 493 2.94 5.84 2.99
C GLN A 493 1.53 6.33 2.63
N GLN A 494 0.61 5.37 2.45
CA GLN A 494 -0.79 5.65 2.12
C GLN A 494 -1.65 5.68 3.38
N VAL A 495 -2.43 6.75 3.55
CA VAL A 495 -3.41 6.85 4.64
C VAL A 495 -4.72 6.18 4.20
N GLY A 496 -5.26 5.30 5.04
CA GLY A 496 -6.53 4.62 4.77
C GLY A 496 -7.76 5.47 5.11
N LEU A 497 -8.80 5.42 4.27
CA LEU A 497 -10.10 6.07 4.53
C LEU A 497 -11.18 5.12 5.04
N ASN A 498 -10.88 3.83 5.10
CA ASN A 498 -11.82 2.76 5.49
C ASN A 498 -12.64 3.14 6.73
N VAL A 499 -11.97 3.36 7.86
CA VAL A 499 -12.63 3.58 9.16
C VAL A 499 -13.50 4.84 9.17
N VAL A 500 -13.09 5.94 8.51
CA VAL A 500 -13.93 7.16 8.50
C VAL A 500 -15.21 6.94 7.71
N THR A 501 -15.10 6.23 6.59
CA THR A 501 -16.26 5.97 5.74
C THR A 501 -17.26 5.07 6.46
N GLU A 502 -16.78 4.07 7.20
CA GLU A 502 -17.58 3.21 8.06
C GLU A 502 -18.25 3.99 9.21
N LEU A 503 -17.51 4.87 9.87
CA LEU A 503 -18.02 5.72 10.96
C LEU A 503 -19.16 6.63 10.47
N ILE A 504 -18.97 7.33 9.34
CA ILE A 504 -19.94 8.30 8.81
C ILE A 504 -21.25 7.60 8.43
N ILE A 505 -21.17 6.52 7.64
CA ILE A 505 -22.38 5.80 7.21
C ILE A 505 -23.01 5.02 8.37
N GLY A 506 -22.23 4.52 9.32
CA GLY A 506 -22.75 3.84 10.51
C GLY A 506 -23.61 4.75 11.39
N TYR A 507 -23.28 6.05 11.48
CA TYR A 507 -24.15 7.04 12.13
C TYR A 507 -25.32 7.48 11.25
N ALA A 508 -25.11 7.60 9.93
CA ALA A 508 -26.12 8.13 9.03
C ALA A 508 -27.20 7.09 8.64
N LEU A 509 -26.84 5.81 8.58
CA LEU A 509 -27.68 4.70 8.15
C LEU A 509 -27.41 3.44 9.01
N PRO A 510 -27.73 3.49 10.31
CA PRO A 510 -27.45 2.40 11.24
C PRO A 510 -28.27 1.13 10.92
N GLY A 511 -27.71 -0.04 11.24
CA GLY A 511 -28.39 -1.33 11.13
C GLY A 511 -28.44 -1.90 9.71
N ARG A 512 -27.66 -1.36 8.76
CA ARG A 512 -27.63 -1.78 7.35
C ARG A 512 -26.21 -2.17 6.90
N PRO A 513 -25.79 -3.43 7.09
CA PRO A 513 -24.42 -3.85 6.85
C PRO A 513 -23.98 -3.80 5.38
N VAL A 514 -24.85 -4.23 4.45
CA VAL A 514 -24.52 -4.21 3.01
C VAL A 514 -24.30 -2.77 2.52
N ALA A 515 -25.20 -1.86 2.90
CA ALA A 515 -25.08 -0.44 2.59
C ALA A 515 -23.80 0.18 3.14
N MET A 516 -23.41 -0.19 4.37
CA MET A 516 -22.14 0.22 4.98
C MET A 516 -20.94 -0.27 4.15
N MET A 517 -20.90 -1.56 3.81
CA MET A 517 -19.81 -2.15 3.01
C MET A 517 -19.68 -1.46 1.64
N MET A 518 -20.80 -1.17 0.96
CA MET A 518 -20.81 -0.46 -0.30
C MET A 518 -20.30 0.98 -0.17
N PHE A 519 -20.77 1.73 0.83
CA PHE A 519 -20.31 3.10 1.11
C PHE A 519 -18.81 3.16 1.37
N LYS A 520 -18.30 2.26 2.23
CA LYS A 520 -16.87 2.14 2.52
C LYS A 520 -16.06 1.90 1.26
N THR A 521 -16.51 0.95 0.44
CA THR A 521 -15.80 0.54 -0.77
C THR A 521 -15.71 1.70 -1.76
N TRP A 522 -16.82 2.41 -2.03
CA TRP A 522 -16.76 3.58 -2.90
C TRP A 522 -15.96 4.74 -2.30
N GLY A 523 -16.03 4.97 -0.98
CA GLY A 523 -15.28 6.07 -0.36
C GLY A 523 -13.77 5.85 -0.34
N TYR A 524 -13.33 4.63 -0.02
CA TYR A 524 -11.91 4.28 0.09
C TYR A 524 -11.29 3.87 -1.25
N ILE A 525 -11.89 2.94 -2.00
CA ILE A 525 -11.27 2.36 -3.19
C ILE A 525 -11.18 3.35 -4.33
N THR A 526 -12.16 4.25 -4.45
CA THR A 526 -12.09 5.35 -5.41
C THR A 526 -10.82 6.18 -5.20
N MET A 527 -10.42 6.46 -3.95
CA MET A 527 -9.18 7.16 -3.63
C MET A 527 -7.97 6.26 -3.90
N ALA A 528 -8.00 5.01 -3.45
CA ALA A 528 -6.86 4.09 -3.60
C ALA A 528 -6.52 3.88 -5.08
N GLN A 529 -7.53 3.67 -5.92
CA GLN A 529 -7.37 3.52 -7.36
C GLN A 529 -6.95 4.82 -8.04
N ALA A 530 -7.42 5.99 -7.59
CA ALA A 530 -6.93 7.27 -8.07
C ALA A 530 -5.43 7.44 -7.82
N LEU A 531 -4.95 7.03 -6.64
CA LEU A 531 -3.54 7.11 -6.25
C LEU A 531 -2.67 6.10 -6.98
N THR A 532 -3.12 4.85 -7.13
CA THR A 532 -2.44 3.84 -7.96
C THR A 532 -2.33 4.29 -9.41
N PHE A 533 -3.42 4.76 -10.00
CA PHE A 533 -3.44 5.32 -11.35
C PHE A 533 -2.46 6.46 -11.51
N THR A 534 -2.43 7.39 -10.55
CA THR A 534 -1.50 8.53 -10.53
C THR A 534 -0.04 8.08 -10.38
N SER A 535 0.22 7.11 -9.51
CA SER A 535 1.55 6.51 -9.33
C SER A 535 2.06 5.92 -10.63
N ASP A 536 1.25 5.13 -11.33
CA ASP A 536 1.61 4.57 -12.63
C ASP A 536 1.88 5.67 -13.66
N PHE A 537 1.10 6.76 -13.67
CA PHE A 537 1.40 7.92 -14.52
C PHE A 537 2.73 8.59 -14.17
N LYS A 538 3.16 8.57 -12.90
CA LYS A 538 4.51 9.00 -12.50
C LYS A 538 5.57 8.04 -13.01
N LEU A 539 5.37 6.73 -12.90
CA LEU A 539 6.26 5.74 -13.50
C LEU A 539 6.40 5.96 -15.01
N GLY A 540 5.29 6.18 -15.70
CA GLY A 540 5.28 6.51 -17.13
C GLY A 540 5.95 7.83 -17.46
N HIS A 541 5.85 8.83 -16.59
CA HIS A 541 6.57 10.09 -16.70
C HIS A 541 8.10 9.89 -16.58
N TYR A 542 8.55 9.04 -15.65
CA TYR A 542 9.95 8.67 -15.52
C TYR A 542 10.48 7.83 -16.68
N MET A 543 9.65 6.96 -17.27
CA MET A 543 10.04 6.08 -18.38
C MET A 543 9.68 6.63 -19.77
N LYS A 544 9.12 7.84 -19.82
CA LYS A 544 8.73 8.60 -21.02
C LYS A 544 7.78 7.82 -21.94
N ILE A 545 6.71 7.31 -21.32
CA ILE A 545 5.65 6.58 -22.01
C ILE A 545 4.57 7.56 -22.47
N PRO A 546 4.08 7.47 -23.73
CA PRO A 546 3.01 8.32 -24.23
C PRO A 546 1.74 8.27 -23.34
N PRO A 547 1.26 9.41 -22.78
CA PRO A 547 0.15 9.44 -21.82
C PRO A 547 -1.17 8.82 -22.33
N ARG A 548 -1.50 9.01 -23.61
CA ARG A 548 -2.73 8.46 -24.22
C ARG A 548 -2.72 6.93 -24.26
N SER A 549 -1.56 6.35 -24.56
CA SER A 549 -1.39 4.89 -24.57
C SER A 549 -1.50 4.32 -23.16
N MET A 550 -0.92 5.01 -22.17
CA MET A 550 -1.03 4.62 -20.76
C MET A 550 -2.47 4.58 -20.27
N PHE A 551 -3.23 5.64 -20.58
CA PHE A 551 -4.63 5.75 -20.18
C PHE A 551 -5.43 4.53 -20.65
N TRP A 552 -5.39 4.22 -21.95
CA TRP A 552 -6.15 3.08 -22.48
C TRP A 552 -5.63 1.73 -22.00
N ALA A 553 -4.31 1.59 -21.86
CA ALA A 553 -3.70 0.37 -21.34
C ALA A 553 -4.21 0.07 -19.92
N GLN A 554 -4.26 1.08 -19.05
CA GLN A 554 -4.79 0.92 -17.68
C GLN A 554 -6.29 0.66 -17.67
N VAL A 555 -7.09 1.44 -18.40
CA VAL A 555 -8.55 1.27 -18.42
C VAL A 555 -8.93 -0.15 -18.89
N VAL A 556 -8.35 -0.60 -20.01
CA VAL A 556 -8.65 -1.94 -20.55
C VAL A 556 -8.14 -3.04 -19.62
N ALA A 557 -6.92 -2.90 -19.08
CA ALA A 557 -6.37 -3.89 -18.16
C ALA A 557 -7.20 -4.00 -16.88
N THR A 558 -7.68 -2.90 -16.31
CA THR A 558 -8.54 -2.90 -15.12
C THR A 558 -9.89 -3.56 -15.38
N VAL A 559 -10.51 -3.31 -16.53
CA VAL A 559 -11.77 -3.98 -16.91
C VAL A 559 -11.58 -5.49 -16.99
N ILE A 560 -10.50 -5.94 -17.61
CA ILE A 560 -10.19 -7.36 -17.76
C ILE A 560 -9.84 -7.98 -16.40
N ALA A 561 -8.97 -7.33 -15.63
CA ALA A 561 -8.58 -7.77 -14.29
C ALA A 561 -9.78 -7.97 -13.37
N GLY A 562 -10.66 -6.97 -13.26
CA GLY A 562 -11.87 -7.06 -12.43
C GLY A 562 -12.84 -8.14 -12.91
N THR A 563 -12.95 -8.34 -14.23
CA THR A 563 -13.78 -9.42 -14.80
C THR A 563 -13.20 -10.79 -14.49
N THR A 564 -11.88 -10.95 -14.63
CA THR A 564 -11.18 -12.20 -14.31
C THR A 564 -11.28 -12.53 -12.82
N GLN A 565 -11.12 -11.54 -11.93
CA GLN A 565 -11.27 -11.72 -10.49
C GLN A 565 -12.67 -12.23 -10.13
N LEU A 566 -13.73 -11.61 -10.67
CA LEU A 566 -15.10 -12.10 -10.46
C LEU A 566 -15.31 -13.52 -11.03
N GLY A 567 -14.73 -13.82 -12.20
CA GLY A 567 -14.80 -15.15 -12.80
C GLY A 567 -14.12 -16.23 -11.94
N VAL A 568 -12.93 -15.93 -11.42
CA VAL A 568 -12.19 -16.82 -10.50
C VAL A 568 -12.98 -17.02 -9.21
N GLN A 569 -13.50 -15.95 -8.61
CA GLN A 569 -14.31 -16.04 -7.40
C GLN A 569 -15.57 -16.89 -7.61
N ALA A 570 -16.31 -16.66 -8.70
CA ALA A 570 -17.49 -17.45 -9.03
C ALA A 570 -17.15 -18.94 -9.21
N TRP A 571 -16.01 -19.24 -9.84
CA TRP A 571 -15.52 -20.60 -9.97
C TRP A 571 -15.18 -21.22 -8.61
N MET A 572 -14.48 -20.49 -7.73
CA MET A 572 -14.08 -20.98 -6.40
C MET A 572 -15.30 -21.33 -5.55
N PHE A 573 -16.30 -20.46 -5.47
CA PHE A 573 -17.52 -20.73 -4.72
C PHE A 573 -18.36 -21.91 -5.25
N THR A 574 -18.10 -22.36 -6.48
CA THR A 574 -18.83 -23.48 -7.12
C THR A 574 -18.05 -24.79 -7.04
N ASN A 575 -16.71 -24.73 -6.99
CA ASN A 575 -15.84 -25.91 -7.07
C ASN A 575 -15.10 -26.24 -5.77
N ILE A 576 -14.99 -25.29 -4.83
CA ILE A 576 -14.37 -25.50 -3.53
C ILE A 576 -15.47 -25.69 -2.49
N GLU A 577 -15.58 -26.91 -1.97
CA GLU A 577 -16.50 -27.24 -0.88
C GLU A 577 -16.11 -26.53 0.42
N ASN A 578 -17.11 -26.00 1.14
CA ASN A 578 -16.95 -25.30 2.42
C ASN A 578 -15.92 -24.15 2.38
N LEU A 579 -15.95 -23.34 1.31
CA LEU A 579 -15.13 -22.14 1.21
C LEU A 579 -15.43 -21.16 2.35
N CYS A 580 -14.39 -20.63 2.98
CA CYS A 580 -14.43 -19.75 4.16
C CYS A 580 -14.81 -20.43 5.48
N ASP A 581 -14.90 -21.76 5.52
CA ASP A 581 -15.05 -22.51 6.77
C ASP A 581 -13.69 -22.62 7.50
N PRO A 582 -13.60 -22.38 8.82
CA PRO A 582 -12.36 -22.54 9.57
C PRO A 582 -11.70 -23.93 9.46
N ALA A 583 -12.49 -24.97 9.18
CA ALA A 583 -12.04 -26.35 9.02
C ALA A 583 -11.77 -26.74 7.54
N GLN A 584 -11.71 -25.77 6.61
CA GLN A 584 -11.47 -26.06 5.19
C GLN A 584 -10.09 -26.70 4.99
N LYS A 585 -10.09 -27.90 4.38
CA LYS A 585 -8.93 -28.80 4.26
C LYS A 585 -7.69 -28.24 3.54
N ASP A 586 -7.87 -27.29 2.62
CA ASP A 586 -6.83 -26.70 1.77
C ASP A 586 -6.40 -25.30 2.24
N GLY A 587 -6.96 -24.82 3.36
CA GLY A 587 -6.66 -23.52 3.98
C GLY A 587 -7.45 -22.34 3.43
N PHE A 588 -8.53 -22.55 2.68
CA PHE A 588 -9.40 -21.47 2.18
C PHE A 588 -10.36 -20.95 3.26
N ILE A 589 -9.79 -20.40 4.33
CA ILE A 589 -10.52 -19.88 5.51
C ILE A 589 -10.90 -18.38 5.40
N CYS A 590 -10.54 -17.70 4.30
CA CYS A 590 -10.95 -16.32 3.98
C CYS A 590 -10.69 -15.25 5.06
N PRO A 591 -9.44 -15.07 5.54
CA PRO A 591 -9.13 -14.19 6.67
C PRO A 591 -9.46 -12.71 6.41
N SER A 592 -9.19 -12.21 5.19
CA SER A 592 -9.50 -10.82 4.83
C SER A 592 -11.01 -10.57 4.75
N THR A 593 -11.75 -11.53 4.21
CA THR A 593 -13.22 -11.50 4.14
C THR A 593 -13.85 -11.57 5.53
N GLU A 594 -13.25 -12.32 6.46
CA GLU A 594 -13.67 -12.37 7.86
C GLU A 594 -13.48 -11.01 8.55
N VAL A 595 -12.34 -10.33 8.34
CA VAL A 595 -12.12 -8.97 8.85
C VAL A 595 -13.12 -7.99 8.23
N PHE A 596 -13.38 -8.10 6.91
CA PHE A 596 -14.37 -7.28 6.22
C PHE A 596 -15.79 -7.51 6.75
N GLY A 597 -16.15 -8.77 6.99
CA GLY A 597 -17.41 -9.19 7.61
C GLY A 597 -17.55 -8.67 9.03
N THR A 598 -16.52 -8.85 9.87
CA THR A 598 -16.47 -8.35 11.26
C THR A 598 -16.62 -6.83 11.31
N ALA A 599 -15.97 -6.12 10.39
CA ALA A 599 -16.15 -4.67 10.26
C ALA A 599 -17.60 -4.30 9.86
N SER A 600 -18.24 -5.10 9.00
CA SER A 600 -19.67 -4.94 8.66
C SER A 600 -20.61 -5.07 9.85
N ILE A 601 -20.23 -5.87 10.83
CA ILE A 601 -20.98 -6.07 12.07
C ILE A 601 -20.77 -4.89 13.01
N ILE A 602 -19.50 -4.52 13.27
CA ILE A 602 -19.12 -3.40 14.14
C ILE A 602 -19.78 -2.10 13.68
N TRP A 603 -19.54 -1.73 12.43
CA TRP A 603 -19.89 -0.41 11.91
C TRP A 603 -21.27 -0.37 11.25
N GLY A 604 -21.71 -1.48 10.67
CA GLY A 604 -22.97 -1.57 9.92
C GLY A 604 -24.14 -2.04 10.78
N VAL A 605 -24.03 -3.21 11.40
CA VAL A 605 -25.11 -3.82 12.19
C VAL A 605 -25.31 -3.12 13.52
N ILE A 606 -24.30 -3.17 14.40
CA ILE A 606 -24.38 -2.58 15.76
C ILE A 606 -24.36 -1.05 15.65
N GLY A 607 -23.46 -0.55 14.81
CA GLY A 607 -23.29 0.86 14.52
C GLY A 607 -22.46 1.60 15.56
N PRO A 608 -21.77 2.67 15.17
CA PRO A 608 -20.85 3.40 16.03
C PRO A 608 -21.53 4.07 17.24
N ALA A 609 -22.84 4.37 17.15
CA ALA A 609 -23.60 4.94 18.24
C ALA A 609 -23.62 4.05 19.50
N ARG A 610 -23.53 2.73 19.34
CA ARG A 610 -23.56 1.76 20.45
C ARG A 610 -22.18 1.36 20.97
N GLN A 611 -21.11 1.92 20.41
CA GLN A 611 -19.74 1.60 20.84
C GLN A 611 -18.90 2.84 21.17
N PHE A 612 -19.06 3.92 20.39
CA PHE A 612 -18.21 5.11 20.46
C PHE A 612 -18.94 6.37 20.89
N SER A 613 -20.24 6.33 21.20
CA SER A 613 -20.97 7.50 21.73
C SER A 613 -20.82 7.63 23.24
N GLN A 614 -21.21 8.79 23.79
CA GLN A 614 -21.13 9.06 25.22
C GLN A 614 -21.84 7.97 26.04
N GLY A 615 -21.16 7.43 27.04
CA GLY A 615 -21.66 6.34 27.89
C GLY A 615 -21.41 4.93 27.35
N GLN A 616 -20.76 4.79 26.19
CA GLN A 616 -20.35 3.49 25.62
C GLN A 616 -18.88 3.17 25.92
N VAL A 617 -18.54 1.88 25.86
CA VAL A 617 -17.22 1.33 26.25
C VAL A 617 -16.06 2.08 25.60
N TYR A 618 -16.13 2.34 24.29
CA TYR A 618 -15.02 2.89 23.51
C TYR A 618 -15.11 4.40 23.24
N TYR A 619 -15.95 5.14 23.97
CA TYR A 619 -16.14 6.58 23.80
C TYR A 619 -14.82 7.38 23.82
N ALA A 620 -13.87 6.98 24.67
CA ALA A 620 -12.58 7.64 24.81
C ALA A 620 -11.78 7.71 23.49
N LEU A 621 -11.98 6.78 22.56
CA LEU A 621 -11.26 6.76 21.29
C LEU A 621 -11.65 7.94 20.38
N VAL A 622 -12.88 8.48 20.50
CA VAL A 622 -13.32 9.63 19.67
C VAL A 622 -12.46 10.88 19.91
N PHE A 623 -11.86 11.03 21.09
CA PHE A 623 -10.94 12.15 21.38
C PHE A 623 -9.66 12.11 20.54
N PHE A 624 -9.33 10.98 19.90
CA PHE A 624 -8.23 10.92 18.95
C PHE A 624 -8.45 11.83 17.74
N PHE A 625 -9.70 12.19 17.38
CA PHE A 625 -9.95 13.22 16.38
C PHE A 625 -9.39 14.59 16.80
N LEU A 626 -9.48 14.94 18.08
CA LEU A 626 -8.92 16.19 18.60
C LEU A 626 -7.39 16.12 18.66
N ILE A 627 -6.84 14.97 19.06
CA ILE A 627 -5.39 14.73 19.07
C ILE A 627 -4.84 14.86 17.64
N GLY A 628 -5.51 14.25 16.66
CA GLY A 628 -5.16 14.32 15.25
C GLY A 628 -5.16 15.75 14.70
N PHE A 629 -6.10 16.59 15.12
CA PHE A 629 -6.10 18.02 14.79
C PHE A 629 -4.99 18.80 15.51
N ALA A 630 -4.82 18.60 16.82
CA ALA A 630 -3.91 19.39 17.64
C ALA A 630 -2.43 19.13 17.34
N CYS A 631 -2.04 17.88 17.10
CA CYS A 631 -0.64 17.51 16.93
C CYS A 631 0.05 18.21 15.73
N PRO A 632 -0.50 18.22 14.50
CA PRO A 632 0.06 18.99 13.38
C PRO A 632 0.05 20.50 13.61
N VAL A 633 -0.95 21.05 14.32
CA VAL A 633 -0.99 22.48 14.66
C VAL A 633 0.17 22.82 15.59
N ILE A 634 0.39 22.02 16.64
CA ILE A 634 1.48 22.21 17.58
C ILE A 634 2.82 22.08 16.85
N SER A 635 3.02 21.08 16.00
CA SER A 635 4.29 20.95 15.24
C SER A 635 4.54 22.14 14.35
N TYR A 636 3.50 22.65 13.69
CA TYR A 636 3.58 23.82 12.81
C TYR A 636 3.94 25.10 13.56
N LEU A 637 3.34 25.33 14.73
CA LEU A 637 3.68 26.49 15.57
C LEU A 637 5.13 26.42 16.07
N ILE A 638 5.61 25.22 16.40
CA ILE A 638 6.99 25.03 16.85
C ILE A 638 7.96 25.23 15.66
N SER A 639 7.67 24.69 14.48
CA SER A 639 8.50 24.89 13.30
C SER A 639 8.50 26.34 12.81
N TRP A 640 7.41 27.08 13.02
CA TRP A 640 7.35 28.50 12.71
C TRP A 640 8.27 29.33 13.62
N LYS A 641 8.37 28.96 14.91
CA LYS A 641 9.28 29.63 15.87
C LYS A 641 10.73 29.18 15.72
N TRP A 642 10.97 27.90 15.40
CA TRP A 642 12.30 27.32 15.23
C TRP A 642 12.41 26.53 13.92
N PRO A 643 12.64 27.21 12.78
CA PRO A 643 12.59 26.59 11.45
C PRO A 643 13.68 25.54 11.20
N ASN A 644 14.83 25.62 11.89
CA ASN A 644 15.94 24.67 11.73
C ASN A 644 15.86 23.46 12.69
N SER A 645 14.78 23.30 13.44
CA SER A 645 14.59 22.19 14.39
C SER A 645 14.38 20.84 13.70
N ILE A 646 14.61 19.75 14.43
CA ILE A 646 14.31 18.36 13.99
C ILE A 646 12.81 18.18 13.69
N ILE A 647 11.95 19.04 14.25
CA ILE A 647 10.49 18.98 14.11
C ILE A 647 10.01 19.09 12.65
N ARG A 648 10.81 19.64 11.73
CA ARG A 648 10.50 19.62 10.28
C ARG A 648 10.36 18.21 9.71
N TYR A 649 11.01 17.22 10.31
CA TYR A 649 10.93 15.82 9.90
C TYR A 649 9.77 15.07 10.55
N VAL A 650 9.04 15.69 11.49
CA VAL A 650 7.92 15.06 12.19
C VAL A 650 6.65 15.19 11.36
N ASN A 651 6.04 14.06 11.02
CA ASN A 651 4.83 13.99 10.21
C ASN A 651 3.76 13.18 10.95
N PHE A 652 2.86 13.89 11.65
CA PHE A 652 1.79 13.28 12.44
C PHE A 652 0.81 12.41 11.65
N PRO A 653 0.37 12.78 10.43
CA PRO A 653 -0.37 11.85 9.58
C PRO A 653 0.32 10.50 9.43
N VAL A 654 1.63 10.49 9.15
CA VAL A 654 2.43 9.26 9.00
C VAL A 654 2.60 8.52 10.32
N ILE A 655 2.76 9.23 11.45
CA ILE A 655 2.83 8.60 12.79
C ILE A 655 1.52 7.84 13.09
N PHE A 656 0.36 8.44 12.82
CA PHE A 656 -0.93 7.84 13.13
C PHE A 656 -1.37 6.80 12.10
N SER A 657 -1.09 7.00 10.81
CA SER A 657 -1.47 6.05 9.76
C SER A 657 -0.47 4.92 9.58
N GLY A 658 0.79 5.11 10.02
CA GLY A 658 1.90 4.22 9.76
C GLY A 658 1.64 2.79 10.21
N THR A 659 0.90 2.62 11.31
CA THR A 659 0.55 1.31 11.89
C THR A 659 -0.80 0.77 11.40
N GLY A 660 -1.36 1.34 10.31
CA GLY A 660 -2.70 1.01 9.82
C GLY A 660 -2.87 -0.41 9.31
N ALA A 661 -1.78 -1.16 9.09
CA ALA A 661 -1.84 -2.58 8.74
C ALA A 661 -2.02 -3.50 9.96
N ILE A 662 -2.08 -2.97 11.19
CA ILE A 662 -2.35 -3.74 12.40
C ILE A 662 -3.85 -3.68 12.72
N PRO A 663 -4.57 -4.81 12.76
CA PRO A 663 -4.25 -6.14 12.21
C PRO A 663 -4.42 -6.22 10.67
N PRO A 664 -3.88 -7.24 9.96
CA PRO A 664 -3.26 -8.48 10.47
C PRO A 664 -1.75 -8.42 10.74
N ALA A 665 -1.06 -7.32 10.42
CA ALA A 665 0.37 -7.16 10.70
C ALA A 665 0.64 -7.16 12.22
N SER A 666 1.85 -7.57 12.61
CA SER A 666 2.34 -7.49 13.99
C SER A 666 3.71 -6.81 14.06
N ALA A 667 4.30 -6.75 15.26
CA ALA A 667 5.61 -6.12 15.46
C ALA A 667 6.73 -6.71 14.58
N VAL A 668 6.61 -7.98 14.19
CA VAL A 668 7.54 -8.67 13.28
C VAL A 668 7.64 -7.98 11.92
N ASN A 669 6.62 -7.21 11.54
CA ASN A 669 6.57 -6.48 10.27
C ASN A 669 7.11 -5.04 10.39
N TYR A 670 7.03 -4.42 11.58
CA TYR A 670 7.42 -3.02 11.76
C TYR A 670 8.85 -2.85 12.27
N VAL A 671 9.27 -3.67 13.24
CA VAL A 671 10.56 -3.50 13.90
C VAL A 671 11.71 -3.87 12.95
N PRO A 672 11.72 -5.05 12.30
CA PRO A 672 12.76 -5.40 11.34
C PRO A 672 12.76 -4.48 10.11
N TRP A 673 11.58 -4.05 9.66
CA TRP A 673 11.45 -3.04 8.59
C TRP A 673 12.19 -1.74 8.95
N ALA A 674 11.96 -1.21 10.15
CA ALA A 674 12.65 0.00 10.63
C ALA A 674 14.16 -0.20 10.81
N ILE A 675 14.61 -1.37 11.26
CA ILE A 675 16.05 -1.69 11.40
C ILE A 675 16.74 -1.73 10.04
N VAL A 676 16.17 -2.44 9.07
CA VAL A 676 16.70 -2.52 7.71
C VAL A 676 16.69 -1.13 7.06
N GLY A 677 15.58 -0.41 7.21
CA GLY A 677 15.42 0.97 6.78
C GLY A 677 16.52 1.88 7.33
N PHE A 678 16.77 1.85 8.64
CA PHE A 678 17.87 2.59 9.28
C PHE A 678 19.24 2.27 8.67
N ILE A 679 19.55 0.99 8.48
CA ILE A 679 20.84 0.56 7.95
C ILE A 679 21.03 1.09 6.53
N PHE A 680 20.06 0.90 5.64
CA PHE A 680 20.19 1.24 4.23
C PHE A 680 19.97 2.73 3.95
N GLN A 681 18.94 3.33 4.54
CA GLN A 681 18.51 4.70 4.27
C GLN A 681 19.23 5.76 5.09
N TYR A 682 19.70 5.43 6.28
CA TYR A 682 20.43 6.36 7.14
C TYR A 682 21.93 6.11 7.12
N VAL A 683 22.37 4.89 7.47
CA VAL A 683 23.80 4.58 7.64
C VAL A 683 24.52 4.46 6.30
N ILE A 684 24.06 3.58 5.41
CA ILE A 684 24.71 3.32 4.12
C ILE A 684 24.57 4.54 3.20
N ARG A 685 23.40 5.17 3.14
CA ARG A 685 23.19 6.41 2.36
C ARG A 685 24.19 7.51 2.75
N ARG A 686 24.43 7.74 4.05
CA ARG A 686 25.35 8.81 4.51
C ARG A 686 26.83 8.44 4.39
N ARG A 687 27.20 7.19 4.69
CA ARG A 687 28.62 6.77 4.70
C ARG A 687 29.13 6.29 3.33
N HIS A 688 28.26 5.67 2.54
CA HIS A 688 28.59 5.04 1.26
C HIS A 688 27.58 5.41 0.17
N PHE A 689 27.35 6.71 -0.01
CA PHE A 689 26.36 7.25 -0.94
C PHE A 689 26.48 6.69 -2.37
N SER A 690 27.70 6.56 -2.91
CA SER A 690 27.92 5.99 -4.25
C SER A 690 27.49 4.52 -4.39
N TRP A 691 27.57 3.73 -3.32
CA TRP A 691 27.06 2.36 -3.33
C TRP A 691 25.53 2.37 -3.28
N TRP A 692 24.97 3.22 -2.42
CA TRP A 692 23.54 3.39 -2.27
C TRP A 692 22.87 3.79 -3.60
N THR A 693 23.37 4.83 -4.27
CA THR A 693 22.85 5.28 -5.57
C THR A 693 22.99 4.22 -6.67
N LYS A 694 24.02 3.36 -6.61
CA LYS A 694 24.23 2.34 -7.63
C LYS A 694 23.38 1.09 -7.43
N TYR A 695 23.20 0.63 -6.19
CA TYR A 695 22.69 -0.73 -5.91
C TYR A 695 21.46 -0.79 -5.00
N ASN A 696 21.11 0.25 -4.24
CA ASN A 696 20.04 0.15 -3.22
C ASN A 696 18.69 -0.27 -3.83
N TYR A 697 18.22 0.45 -4.86
CA TYR A 697 16.97 0.11 -5.53
C TYR A 697 17.03 -1.22 -6.30
N VAL A 698 18.21 -1.58 -6.81
CA VAL A 698 18.42 -2.89 -7.47
C VAL A 698 18.35 -4.02 -6.46
N LEU A 699 18.88 -3.83 -5.24
CA LEU A 699 18.81 -4.78 -4.14
C LEU A 699 17.36 -4.99 -3.71
N SER A 700 16.59 -3.91 -3.52
CA SER A 700 15.16 -4.00 -3.22
C SER A 700 14.43 -4.84 -4.26
N ALA A 701 14.59 -4.48 -5.54
CA ALA A 701 13.93 -5.19 -6.63
C ALA A 701 14.32 -6.69 -6.66
N ALA A 702 15.59 -7.01 -6.42
CA ALA A 702 16.10 -8.38 -6.42
C ALA A 702 15.54 -9.21 -5.25
N MET A 703 15.48 -8.64 -4.04
CA MET A 703 14.95 -9.30 -2.85
C MET A 703 13.43 -9.58 -2.99
N ASP A 704 12.66 -8.56 -3.39
CA ASP A 704 11.21 -8.69 -3.59
C ASP A 704 10.88 -9.73 -4.67
N SER A 705 11.63 -9.70 -5.78
CA SER A 705 11.50 -10.67 -6.87
C SER A 705 11.86 -12.09 -6.45
N GLY A 706 12.98 -12.26 -5.73
CA GLY A 706 13.47 -13.57 -5.31
C GLY A 706 12.47 -14.25 -4.38
N VAL A 707 11.95 -13.50 -3.39
CA VAL A 707 10.89 -14.00 -2.51
C VAL A 707 9.62 -14.35 -3.28
N ALA A 708 9.15 -13.47 -4.17
CA ALA A 708 7.91 -13.72 -4.92
C ALA A 708 7.99 -15.00 -5.77
N VAL A 709 9.10 -15.19 -6.51
CA VAL A 709 9.30 -16.40 -7.32
C VAL A 709 9.43 -17.64 -6.45
N SER A 710 10.17 -17.57 -5.33
CA SER A 710 10.27 -18.70 -4.40
C SER A 710 8.94 -19.05 -3.75
N ALA A 711 8.13 -18.07 -3.36
CA ALA A 711 6.82 -18.30 -2.78
C ALA A 711 5.88 -19.04 -3.74
N VAL A 712 5.88 -18.66 -5.02
CA VAL A 712 5.10 -19.34 -6.07
C VAL A 712 5.56 -20.79 -6.23
N ILE A 713 6.86 -21.05 -6.26
CA ILE A 713 7.40 -22.42 -6.39
C ILE A 713 7.11 -23.25 -5.14
N ILE A 714 7.33 -22.71 -3.94
CA ILE A 714 7.01 -23.39 -2.67
C ILE A 714 5.53 -23.77 -2.65
N PHE A 715 4.66 -22.85 -3.07
CA PHE A 715 3.23 -23.14 -3.13
C PHE A 715 2.92 -24.28 -4.12
N PHE A 716 3.25 -24.13 -5.40
CA PHE A 716 2.84 -25.09 -6.43
C PHE A 716 3.59 -26.42 -6.38
N CYS A 717 4.82 -26.45 -5.85
CA CYS A 717 5.64 -27.66 -5.82
C CYS A 717 5.65 -28.35 -4.46
N LEU A 718 5.43 -27.64 -3.34
CA LEU A 718 5.55 -28.21 -1.99
C LEU A 718 4.24 -28.18 -1.20
N GLN A 719 3.47 -27.08 -1.23
CA GLN A 719 2.26 -26.96 -0.40
C GLN A 719 0.98 -27.46 -1.08
N TYR A 720 0.85 -27.25 -2.39
CA TYR A 720 -0.35 -27.63 -3.13
C TYR A 720 -0.41 -29.13 -3.47
N PRO A 721 0.68 -29.78 -3.92
CA PRO A 721 0.61 -31.19 -4.29
C PRO A 721 0.34 -32.10 -3.09
N MET A 722 -0.35 -33.23 -3.33
CA MET A 722 -0.74 -34.21 -2.31
C MET A 722 -1.57 -33.62 -1.14
N ASN A 723 -2.40 -32.59 -1.39
CA ASN A 723 -3.19 -31.89 -0.37
C ASN A 723 -2.32 -31.35 0.79
N GLY A 724 -1.11 -30.86 0.48
CA GLY A 724 -0.20 -30.33 1.50
C GLY A 724 0.47 -31.38 2.39
N ASN A 725 0.34 -32.67 2.07
CA ASN A 725 0.97 -33.74 2.85
C ASN A 725 2.47 -33.93 2.56
N ILE A 726 3.04 -33.19 1.60
CA ILE A 726 4.49 -33.23 1.35
C ILE A 726 5.20 -32.74 2.62
N GLY A 727 6.06 -33.59 3.18
CA GLY A 727 6.79 -33.27 4.40
C GLY A 727 5.97 -33.34 5.69
N ILE A 728 4.73 -33.85 5.68
CA ILE A 728 3.88 -33.97 6.89
C ILE A 728 4.56 -34.78 8.02
N ASN A 729 5.38 -35.76 7.66
CA ASN A 729 6.10 -36.61 8.60
C ASN A 729 7.54 -36.18 8.85
N THR A 730 8.01 -35.13 8.17
CA THR A 730 9.39 -34.62 8.29
C THR A 730 9.36 -33.13 8.59
N VAL A 731 9.29 -32.30 7.55
CA VAL A 731 9.40 -30.84 7.63
C VAL A 731 8.24 -30.20 8.39
N GLN A 732 7.02 -30.72 8.37
CA GLN A 732 5.93 -30.08 9.11
C GLN A 732 5.93 -30.44 10.61
N LYS A 733 6.52 -31.59 10.99
CA LYS A 733 6.58 -32.06 12.38
C LYS A 733 7.85 -31.66 13.12
N TRP A 734 8.91 -31.25 12.43
CA TRP A 734 10.15 -30.93 13.10
C TRP A 734 10.01 -29.66 13.96
N TRP A 735 10.91 -29.53 14.94
CA TRP A 735 10.87 -28.49 15.98
C TRP A 735 10.64 -27.08 15.44
N GLY A 736 11.34 -26.67 14.39
CA GLY A 736 11.28 -25.31 13.86
C GLY A 736 10.01 -24.94 13.11
N ASN A 737 9.10 -25.90 12.90
CA ASN A 737 7.78 -25.68 12.29
C ASN A 737 6.62 -26.01 13.24
N THR A 738 6.90 -26.48 14.47
CA THR A 738 5.89 -26.84 15.47
C THR A 738 5.96 -25.98 16.71
N VAL A 739 7.14 -25.87 17.32
CA VAL A 739 7.36 -25.17 18.60
C VAL A 739 7.04 -23.67 18.57
N PRO A 740 7.33 -22.91 17.49
CA PRO A 740 6.93 -21.51 17.40
C PRO A 740 5.42 -21.31 17.51
N PHE A 741 4.62 -22.33 17.18
CA PHE A 741 3.16 -22.29 17.11
C PHE A 741 2.47 -23.04 18.27
N SER A 742 3.22 -23.55 19.25
CA SER A 742 2.71 -24.35 20.37
C SER A 742 2.91 -23.66 21.72
N ASN A 743 2.60 -22.37 21.79
CA ASN A 743 2.78 -21.53 22.98
C ASN A 743 1.52 -20.69 23.26
N ALA A 744 1.47 -20.04 24.43
CA ALA A 744 0.34 -19.22 24.84
C ALA A 744 0.08 -18.03 23.90
N ASP A 745 1.11 -17.53 23.21
CA ASP A 745 0.96 -16.52 22.16
C ASP A 745 0.14 -17.06 20.99
N SER A 746 0.49 -18.24 20.47
CA SER A 746 -0.19 -18.85 19.32
C SER A 746 -1.63 -19.26 19.65
N ALA A 747 -1.90 -19.62 20.91
CA ALA A 747 -3.24 -19.92 21.40
C ALA A 747 -4.07 -18.64 21.66
N GLY A 748 -3.47 -17.45 21.66
CA GLY A 748 -4.14 -16.20 21.98
C GLY A 748 -4.67 -16.16 23.42
N THR A 749 -3.94 -16.71 24.39
CA THR A 749 -4.50 -16.88 25.75
C THR A 749 -4.71 -15.52 26.45
N PRO A 750 -5.94 -15.23 26.95
CA PRO A 750 -6.20 -14.03 27.74
C PRO A 750 -5.52 -14.09 29.12
N LEU A 751 -5.34 -12.94 29.77
CA LEU A 751 -4.73 -12.90 31.12
C LEU A 751 -5.70 -13.41 32.20
N LEU A 752 -6.99 -13.14 32.04
CA LEU A 752 -8.06 -13.62 32.91
C LEU A 752 -9.04 -14.46 32.10
N THR A 753 -9.59 -15.48 32.72
CA THR A 753 -10.70 -16.26 32.18
C THR A 753 -11.99 -15.88 32.90
N VAL A 754 -13.10 -15.88 32.18
CA VAL A 754 -14.43 -15.67 32.78
C VAL A 754 -14.76 -16.91 33.62
N ALA A 755 -15.23 -16.72 34.85
CA ALA A 755 -15.63 -17.85 35.69
C ALA A 755 -16.94 -18.46 35.17
N ASP A 756 -17.11 -19.77 35.35
CA ASP A 756 -18.30 -20.49 34.86
C ASP A 756 -19.60 -19.83 35.37
N GLY A 757 -20.48 -19.43 34.44
CA GLY A 757 -21.75 -18.78 34.75
C GLY A 757 -21.67 -17.28 35.11
N SER A 758 -20.49 -16.66 35.01
CA SER A 758 -20.30 -15.21 35.14
C SER A 758 -20.09 -14.53 33.78
N PHE A 759 -20.14 -13.19 33.75
CA PHE A 759 -19.85 -12.37 32.58
C PHE A 759 -19.12 -11.09 33.01
N PHE A 760 -18.40 -10.45 32.07
CA PHE A 760 -17.74 -9.16 32.28
C PHE A 760 -18.39 -8.04 31.44
N GLY A 761 -18.23 -6.79 31.85
CA GLY A 761 -18.79 -5.63 31.12
C GLY A 761 -20.14 -5.16 31.62
#